data_AF-A0A2K9PJY9-F1
#
_entry.id   AF-A0A2K9PJY9-F1
#
_cell.length_a   1.000
_cell.length_b   1.000
_cell.length_c   1.000
_cell.angle_alpha   90.00
_cell.angle_beta   90.00
_cell.angle_gamma   90.00
#
_symmetry.space_group_name_H-M   'P 1'
#
loop_
_entity.id
_entity.type
_entity.pdbx_description
1 polymer ?
#
loop_
_entity_poly.entity_id
_entity_poly.type
_entity_poly.pdbx_seq_one_letter_code
_entity_poly.pdbx_strand_id
1 'polypeptide(L)'
;MRKTLHNFKLTTRNFAIILVLLGTTMHGVSQERIIKISKEQTQATSPNDKIDDAPVANKALLRSMLKLENNDKLVPITSVVDNYGKHEKYQCYYKGVKVDGMIATIHSKNGKASKISTNQMVLPEMDVKASITTNGALQSAKQKLNFKTIDLVSSELIILSIDPDQNVWKLAYNLHIKGANFYEEVNTYVDAKTGDVIRIMEGIKHSGKHSHASRLKKLGANTTLEQKSFVSLLMQEAIGPLAPATGTLATRYSGTLSLTTDSSGSEYRLRDYSRGNGIINYNNSSSGQVLVYDDYTDNDNNWTLAEHDNSTKDNAALDAHFASQVTYDYFINEHGRNSYDGLGSELINFVNILNYGNAGWANGDYMLYGDGIFGSDPLTSLDVGAHEIGHGVTKYTANLQYQREQGAINESLSDIWAMSVEHYANVNYGLNKDLDLLGNDFGYTIRSMANPNLYGQPDTYQGTNWVPASVSEGCITPQGGAGGNDYCGVHTNSGVGNFWFYTLTLGGSGTNDNGDNYAVTAIGVDKGGDIVYAALADLTPTSQYADFRVVTIQAAQDLYGIGSPEEISVTNAWYAVGVGAAYSGGGGDTETPTVPTGLASSNITASGFDVSWTASTDNVGVTEYEVFIDGSSNGLTASTSYSASGLSANTTYAVTVIAKDAAGNQSASSSALDVTTLEGSGGGCTDTTYNSDDFEGGFSSSIWNDGGSDARISTSDQFYANSGVRCVRLRDDQASANITTDNLDLSLFEEITVTFSYITAGLEIGEGFSLQMSTNGGASFNTEASWARGSEFPSNNVRQTGTVTISGPFTTTTQLKFQHNASVNNDRSYLDDVVIEGCSNGVSSIIAATNGNTLIDTNNDVSEPVLEDIKIFPIPVSHMLNVKNLPENSNLRLMNISGQLLINAKGKSQINMSQFETGIYILQVNTEGKTKFVKIIKR
;
A
#
# COMPACT_ATOMS: atom_id res chain seq x y z
N MET A 1 -35.12 64.91 -3.99
CA MET A 1 -35.30 65.77 -5.18
C MET A 1 -35.52 64.88 -6.40
N ARG A 2 -36.72 64.96 -7.00
CA ARG A 2 -37.16 64.60 -8.38
C ARG A 2 -36.80 63.20 -8.94
N LYS A 3 -37.81 62.31 -9.08
CA LYS A 3 -38.56 61.92 -10.32
C LYS A 3 -37.78 60.86 -11.15
N THR A 4 -38.35 59.74 -11.60
CA THR A 4 -39.61 59.60 -12.36
C THR A 4 -40.08 58.13 -12.41
N LEU A 5 -41.39 57.89 -12.22
CA LEU A 5 -42.14 56.67 -12.58
C LEU A 5 -42.51 56.67 -14.07
N HIS A 6 -42.60 55.50 -14.73
CA HIS A 6 -43.82 55.07 -15.46
C HIS A 6 -43.78 53.62 -16.00
N ASN A 7 -44.80 52.86 -15.57
CA ASN A 7 -45.67 51.88 -16.28
C ASN A 7 -45.10 50.87 -17.29
N PHE A 8 -45.41 49.58 -17.07
CA PHE A 8 -46.46 48.86 -17.82
C PHE A 8 -46.84 47.53 -17.11
N LYS A 9 -48.15 47.30 -16.94
CA LYS A 9 -48.78 46.00 -16.56
C LYS A 9 -48.96 45.16 -17.83
N LEU A 10 -48.78 43.83 -17.76
CA LEU A 10 -49.72 42.85 -18.35
C LEU A 10 -49.41 41.38 -17.92
N THR A 11 -50.40 40.78 -17.24
CA THR A 11 -50.94 39.39 -17.31
C THR A 11 -50.05 38.14 -17.37
N THR A 12 -50.20 37.36 -16.29
CA THR A 12 -50.13 35.90 -16.07
C THR A 12 -50.26 34.94 -17.27
N ARG A 13 -49.27 34.04 -17.43
CA ARG A 13 -49.39 32.55 -17.37
C ARG A 13 -48.05 31.88 -17.75
N ASN A 14 -47.60 30.96 -16.89
CA ASN A 14 -46.63 29.86 -17.09
C ASN A 14 -45.34 30.15 -17.88
N PHE A 15 -44.21 30.31 -17.19
CA PHE A 15 -42.95 29.57 -17.37
C PHE A 15 -41.97 29.93 -16.23
N ALA A 16 -41.06 29.01 -15.91
CA ALA A 16 -40.17 29.00 -14.73
C ALA A 16 -39.17 30.18 -14.62
N ILE A 17 -38.47 30.24 -13.46
CA ILE A 17 -37.12 30.80 -13.19
C ILE A 17 -37.04 31.94 -12.13
N ILE A 18 -36.36 31.61 -11.01
CA ILE A 18 -35.51 32.40 -10.07
C ILE A 18 -36.15 33.55 -9.26
N LEU A 19 -36.13 33.43 -7.92
CA LEU A 19 -35.35 34.29 -6.99
C LEU A 19 -35.72 34.00 -5.51
N VAL A 20 -34.89 33.25 -4.80
CA VAL A 20 -34.38 33.62 -3.46
C VAL A 20 -32.94 33.12 -3.40
N LEU A 21 -32.02 33.91 -3.93
CA LEU A 21 -30.58 33.72 -3.79
C LEU A 21 -29.98 35.12 -3.82
N LEU A 22 -29.58 35.61 -2.65
CA LEU A 22 -28.52 36.61 -2.41
C LEU A 22 -28.55 37.00 -0.94
N GLY A 23 -27.67 36.37 -0.15
CA GLY A 23 -27.52 36.72 1.25
C GLY A 23 -26.61 35.81 2.07
N THR A 24 -25.47 35.33 1.55
CA THR A 24 -24.23 35.07 2.31
C THR A 24 -23.12 34.68 1.32
N THR A 25 -22.10 35.51 1.27
CA THR A 25 -20.88 35.34 0.47
C THR A 25 -19.89 34.41 1.18
N MET A 26 -19.33 33.48 0.41
CA MET A 26 -18.07 32.74 0.63
C MET A 26 -17.96 31.82 1.87
N HIS A 27 -18.54 30.62 1.80
CA HIS A 27 -18.21 29.48 2.68
C HIS A 27 -18.18 28.13 1.92
N GLY A 28 -18.07 28.15 0.58
CA GLY A 28 -18.58 27.07 -0.27
C GLY A 28 -17.58 26.19 -1.02
N VAL A 29 -16.37 25.91 -0.51
CA VAL A 29 -15.43 25.03 -1.22
C VAL A 29 -14.97 23.83 -0.38
N SER A 30 -14.88 23.93 0.95
CA SER A 30 -14.51 22.79 1.83
C SER A 30 -15.72 21.91 2.24
N GLN A 31 -16.89 22.51 2.52
CA GLN A 31 -18.11 21.74 2.84
C GLN A 31 -18.69 20.96 1.65
N GLU A 32 -18.44 21.38 0.40
CA GLU A 32 -18.83 20.61 -0.77
C GLU A 32 -18.07 19.29 -0.87
N ARG A 33 -16.85 19.17 -0.31
CA ARG A 33 -16.17 17.87 -0.15
C ARG A 33 -16.87 17.01 0.90
N ILE A 34 -17.28 17.55 2.03
CA ILE A 34 -17.97 16.78 3.09
C ILE A 34 -19.34 16.24 2.60
N ILE A 35 -20.06 17.03 1.79
CA ILE A 35 -21.37 16.64 1.24
C ILE A 35 -21.24 15.80 -0.05
N LYS A 36 -20.18 15.98 -0.85
CA LYS A 36 -19.86 15.04 -1.96
C LYS A 36 -19.35 13.71 -1.42
N ILE A 37 -18.51 13.70 -0.39
CA ILE A 37 -18.02 12.45 0.20
C ILE A 37 -19.19 11.64 0.76
N SER A 38 -20.20 12.26 1.41
CA SER A 38 -21.39 11.52 1.86
C SER A 38 -22.36 11.09 0.74
N LYS A 39 -22.31 11.72 -0.44
CA LYS A 39 -23.16 11.39 -1.61
C LYS A 39 -22.47 10.57 -2.70
N GLU A 40 -21.15 10.54 -2.75
CA GLU A 40 -20.34 9.75 -3.69
C GLU A 40 -19.76 8.49 -3.00
N GLN A 41 -19.79 8.40 -1.65
CA GLN A 41 -19.60 7.12 -0.93
C GLN A 41 -20.73 6.11 -1.19
N THR A 42 -21.86 6.51 -1.76
CA THR A 42 -22.88 5.54 -2.21
C THR A 42 -22.50 4.80 -3.50
N GLN A 43 -21.32 5.07 -4.08
CA GLN A 43 -20.74 4.30 -5.20
C GLN A 43 -19.31 3.81 -4.95
N ALA A 44 -18.82 3.88 -3.71
CA ALA A 44 -17.67 3.09 -3.27
C ALA A 44 -18.22 1.85 -2.54
N THR A 45 -17.79 0.67 -2.97
CA THR A 45 -18.15 -0.63 -2.41
C THR A 45 -18.02 -0.64 -0.89
N SER A 46 -19.04 -1.21 -0.22
CA SER A 46 -19.11 -1.43 1.22
C SER A 46 -17.81 -2.05 1.78
N PRO A 47 -17.36 -1.71 3.00
CA PRO A 47 -16.08 -2.19 3.55
C PRO A 47 -16.01 -3.70 3.92
N ASN A 48 -17.01 -4.50 3.54
CA ASN A 48 -17.20 -5.87 4.02
C ASN A 48 -17.15 -6.96 2.93
N ASP A 49 -16.53 -6.71 1.78
CA ASP A 49 -16.27 -7.78 0.80
C ASP A 49 -15.23 -8.76 1.37
N LYS A 50 -15.72 -9.86 1.96
CA LYS A 50 -14.92 -11.03 2.34
C LYS A 50 -14.29 -11.63 1.08
N ILE A 51 -13.00 -11.37 0.88
CA ILE A 51 -12.17 -12.10 -0.09
C ILE A 51 -11.64 -13.35 0.62
N ASP A 52 -12.50 -14.35 0.78
CA ASP A 52 -12.06 -15.70 1.15
C ASP A 52 -11.84 -16.53 -0.12
N ASP A 53 -10.60 -17.03 -0.25
CA ASP A 53 -10.14 -18.10 -1.15
C ASP A 53 -9.73 -17.73 -2.60
N ALA A 54 -8.62 -17.00 -2.75
CA ALA A 54 -7.72 -17.14 -3.91
C ALA A 54 -6.30 -16.64 -3.62
N PRO A 55 -5.23 -17.46 -3.79
CA PRO A 55 -3.88 -16.93 -3.88
C PRO A 55 -3.73 -16.22 -5.24
N VAL A 56 -3.28 -14.95 -5.23
CA VAL A 56 -2.95 -14.07 -6.38
C VAL A 56 -4.09 -13.18 -6.94
N ALA A 57 -5.04 -12.68 -6.13
CA ALA A 57 -6.12 -11.78 -6.60
C ALA A 57 -5.92 -10.25 -6.44
N ASN A 58 -4.85 -9.74 -5.82
CA ASN A 58 -4.85 -8.32 -5.38
C ASN A 58 -4.22 -7.29 -6.33
N LYS A 59 -3.42 -7.68 -7.33
CA LYS A 59 -2.76 -6.69 -8.22
C LYS A 59 -3.68 -6.14 -9.31
N ALA A 60 -4.62 -6.93 -9.82
CA ALA A 60 -5.56 -6.48 -10.86
C ALA A 60 -6.61 -5.51 -10.27
N LEU A 61 -7.18 -5.84 -9.12
CA LEU A 61 -8.07 -4.95 -8.35
C LEU A 61 -7.38 -3.65 -7.95
N LEU A 62 -6.13 -3.72 -7.47
CA LEU A 62 -5.41 -2.52 -7.10
C LEU A 62 -5.12 -1.61 -8.30
N ARG A 63 -4.83 -2.19 -9.47
CA ARG A 63 -4.65 -1.43 -10.72
C ARG A 63 -5.95 -0.79 -11.20
N SER A 64 -7.09 -1.47 -11.06
CA SER A 64 -8.39 -0.90 -11.44
C SER A 64 -8.82 0.23 -10.50
N MET A 65 -8.66 0.06 -9.18
CA MET A 65 -8.94 1.11 -8.18
C MET A 65 -8.12 2.39 -8.41
N LEU A 66 -6.89 2.23 -8.87
CA LEU A 66 -5.95 3.32 -9.16
C LEU A 66 -6.03 3.83 -10.60
N LYS A 67 -6.89 3.23 -11.44
CA LYS A 67 -7.02 3.54 -12.88
C LYS A 67 -5.67 3.51 -13.62
N LEU A 68 -4.80 2.56 -13.26
CA LEU A 68 -3.47 2.43 -13.84
C LEU A 68 -3.54 1.77 -15.22
N GLU A 69 -2.97 2.42 -16.23
CA GLU A 69 -2.88 1.90 -17.59
C GLU A 69 -1.73 0.89 -17.73
N ASN A 70 -1.63 0.18 -18.86
CA ASN A 70 -0.65 -0.90 -19.05
C ASN A 70 0.82 -0.49 -18.85
N ASN A 71 1.16 0.80 -19.03
CA ASN A 71 2.52 1.31 -18.84
C ASN A 71 2.82 1.76 -17.40
N ASP A 72 1.82 1.74 -16.53
CA ASP A 72 1.92 2.15 -15.14
C ASP A 72 2.32 0.95 -14.26
N LYS A 73 3.09 1.20 -13.20
CA LYS A 73 3.65 0.15 -12.34
C LYS A 73 3.31 0.37 -10.88
N LEU A 74 3.15 -0.73 -10.16
CA LEU A 74 3.12 -0.79 -8.71
C LEU A 74 4.39 -1.49 -8.24
N VAL A 75 5.24 -0.76 -7.51
CA VAL A 75 6.53 -1.27 -7.03
C VAL A 75 6.45 -1.47 -5.52
N PRO A 76 6.68 -2.69 -5.00
CA PRO A 76 6.69 -2.92 -3.55
C PRO A 76 7.72 -2.02 -2.84
N ILE A 77 7.33 -1.43 -1.72
CA ILE A 77 8.17 -0.56 -0.89
C ILE A 77 8.56 -1.28 0.40
N THR A 78 7.56 -1.66 1.20
CA THR A 78 7.75 -2.27 2.52
C THR A 78 6.72 -3.37 2.77
N SER A 79 7.07 -4.29 3.66
CA SER A 79 6.14 -5.25 4.24
C SER A 79 6.43 -5.33 5.73
N VAL A 80 5.46 -4.93 6.55
CA VAL A 80 5.56 -4.92 8.01
C VAL A 80 4.49 -5.83 8.58
N VAL A 81 4.80 -6.49 9.69
CA VAL A 81 3.85 -7.28 10.48
C VAL A 81 3.83 -6.69 11.88
N ASP A 82 2.64 -6.40 12.38
CA ASP A 82 2.39 -5.91 13.73
C ASP A 82 1.18 -6.62 14.36
N ASN A 83 0.70 -6.13 15.50
CA ASN A 83 -0.45 -6.72 16.22
C ASN A 83 -1.76 -6.66 15.42
N TYR A 84 -1.85 -5.82 14.39
CA TYR A 84 -3.07 -5.55 13.62
C TYR A 84 -3.09 -6.32 12.30
N GLY A 85 -1.93 -6.71 11.78
CA GLY A 85 -1.79 -7.64 10.67
C GLY A 85 -0.49 -7.46 9.90
N LYS A 86 -0.49 -7.94 8.65
CA LYS A 86 0.56 -7.68 7.67
C LYS A 86 0.13 -6.54 6.76
N HIS A 87 1.01 -5.57 6.56
CA HIS A 87 0.79 -4.40 5.72
C HIS A 87 1.86 -4.35 4.62
N GLU A 88 1.44 -4.36 3.35
CA GLU A 88 2.32 -4.33 2.18
C GLU A 88 2.09 -3.05 1.38
N LYS A 89 3.10 -2.17 1.33
CA LYS A 89 3.01 -0.88 0.63
C LYS A 89 3.60 -0.96 -0.77
N TYR A 90 2.97 -0.26 -1.72
CA TYR A 90 3.32 -0.21 -3.12
C TYR A 90 3.36 1.25 -3.61
N GLN A 91 4.45 1.63 -4.28
CA GLN A 91 4.63 2.92 -4.93
C GLN A 91 4.04 2.88 -6.34
N CYS A 92 3.23 3.88 -6.69
CA CYS A 92 2.69 4.04 -8.03
C CYS A 92 3.66 4.76 -8.97
N TYR A 93 3.75 4.28 -10.21
CA TYR A 93 4.50 4.89 -11.31
C TYR A 93 3.57 5.09 -12.50
N TYR A 94 3.56 6.30 -13.08
CA TYR A 94 2.83 6.64 -14.29
C TYR A 94 3.79 6.76 -15.46
N LYS A 95 3.58 5.99 -16.54
CA LYS A 95 4.48 5.93 -17.72
C LYS A 95 5.97 5.78 -17.34
N GLY A 96 6.26 4.99 -16.30
CA GLY A 96 7.62 4.75 -15.79
C GLY A 96 8.20 5.83 -14.88
N VAL A 97 7.46 6.88 -14.54
CA VAL A 97 7.87 7.96 -13.63
C VAL A 97 7.12 7.84 -12.30
N LYS A 98 7.84 7.98 -11.18
CA LYS A 98 7.24 7.87 -9.83
C LYS A 98 6.22 8.98 -9.61
N VAL A 99 5.04 8.64 -9.11
CA VAL A 99 4.03 9.62 -8.71
C VAL A 99 4.20 9.90 -7.22
N ASP A 100 4.73 11.08 -6.89
CA ASP A 100 5.05 11.47 -5.52
C ASP A 100 3.78 11.48 -4.65
N GLY A 101 3.83 10.75 -3.53
CA GLY A 101 2.71 10.62 -2.60
C GLY A 101 1.61 9.63 -2.98
N MET A 102 1.64 9.02 -4.18
CA MET A 102 0.65 8.00 -4.57
C MET A 102 1.11 6.61 -4.12
N ILE A 103 0.50 6.11 -3.04
CA ILE A 103 0.85 4.84 -2.40
C ILE A 103 -0.41 4.02 -2.20
N ALA A 104 -0.29 2.72 -2.43
CA ALA A 104 -1.28 1.73 -2.07
C ALA A 104 -0.76 0.79 -0.98
N THR A 105 -1.58 0.51 0.02
CA THR A 105 -1.32 -0.48 1.07
C THR A 105 -2.30 -1.64 0.94
N ILE A 106 -1.78 -2.86 0.95
CA ILE A 106 -2.59 -4.08 1.07
C ILE A 106 -2.44 -4.59 2.50
N HIS A 107 -3.57 -4.75 3.19
CA HIS A 107 -3.64 -5.25 4.55
C HIS A 107 -4.03 -6.73 4.50
N SER A 108 -3.42 -7.55 5.34
CA SER A 108 -3.69 -8.98 5.41
C SER A 108 -3.66 -9.48 6.85
N LYS A 109 -4.58 -10.38 7.20
CA LYS A 109 -4.65 -11.01 8.52
C LYS A 109 -4.81 -12.51 8.32
N ASN A 110 -4.08 -13.32 9.10
CA ASN A 110 -4.08 -14.79 8.97
C ASN A 110 -3.77 -15.30 7.55
N GLY A 111 -2.91 -14.60 6.82
CA GLY A 111 -2.53 -14.97 5.45
C GLY A 111 -3.55 -14.61 4.37
N LYS A 112 -4.67 -13.97 4.72
CA LYS A 112 -5.71 -13.52 3.78
C LYS A 112 -5.74 -12.00 3.71
N ALA A 113 -6.01 -11.44 2.54
CA ALA A 113 -6.14 -10.01 2.37
C ALA A 113 -7.47 -9.52 2.98
N SER A 114 -7.42 -8.42 3.71
CA SER A 114 -8.57 -7.87 4.44
C SER A 114 -9.01 -6.50 3.94
N LYS A 115 -8.08 -5.66 3.50
CA LYS A 115 -8.34 -4.27 3.13
C LYS A 115 -7.29 -3.72 2.17
N ILE A 116 -7.69 -2.74 1.35
CA ILE A 116 -6.79 -1.94 0.52
C ILE A 116 -6.98 -0.47 0.89
N SER A 117 -5.88 0.22 1.14
CA SER A 117 -5.86 1.64 1.49
C SER A 117 -5.04 2.42 0.46
N THR A 118 -5.60 3.48 -0.11
CA THR A 118 -4.91 4.29 -1.14
C THR A 118 -5.53 5.68 -1.25
N ASN A 119 -4.73 6.64 -1.72
CA ASN A 119 -5.25 7.93 -2.17
C ASN A 119 -5.67 7.81 -3.64
N GLN A 120 -6.97 7.96 -3.92
CA GLN A 120 -7.46 8.03 -5.30
C GLN A 120 -7.10 9.40 -5.90
N MET A 121 -5.89 9.49 -6.45
CA MET A 121 -5.46 10.67 -7.21
C MET A 121 -5.67 10.40 -8.69
N VAL A 122 -6.58 11.15 -9.32
CA VAL A 122 -6.85 11.04 -10.76
C VAL A 122 -5.81 11.85 -11.52
N LEU A 123 -4.74 11.17 -11.94
CA LEU A 123 -3.71 11.79 -12.77
C LEU A 123 -4.29 12.20 -14.14
N PRO A 124 -4.14 13.47 -14.56
CA PRO A 124 -4.47 13.85 -15.92
C PRO A 124 -3.47 13.22 -16.90
N GLU A 125 -3.87 13.07 -18.16
CA GLU A 125 -2.92 12.66 -19.19
C GLU A 125 -1.79 13.69 -19.29
N MET A 126 -0.55 13.22 -19.14
CA MET A 126 0.62 14.09 -19.07
C MET A 126 1.82 13.54 -19.84
N ASP A 127 2.61 14.46 -20.39
CA ASP A 127 3.89 14.17 -21.06
C ASP A 127 5.02 14.09 -20.02
N VAL A 128 5.55 12.88 -19.85
CA VAL A 128 6.61 12.56 -18.88
C VAL A 128 8.03 12.78 -19.42
N LYS A 129 8.20 13.41 -20.58
CA LYS A 129 9.53 13.73 -21.13
C LYS A 129 10.10 15.03 -20.56
N ALA A 130 11.21 14.98 -19.83
CA ALA A 130 11.87 16.21 -19.35
C ALA A 130 12.42 17.07 -20.51
N SER A 131 12.29 18.40 -20.41
CA SER A 131 12.89 19.37 -21.36
C SER A 131 14.27 19.84 -20.91
N ILE A 132 14.57 19.71 -19.61
CA ILE A 132 15.89 20.01 -19.04
C ILE A 132 16.54 18.75 -18.46
N THR A 133 17.86 18.77 -18.34
CA THR A 133 18.64 17.68 -17.71
C THR A 133 18.70 17.85 -16.20
N THR A 134 19.04 16.79 -15.47
CA THR A 134 19.39 16.85 -14.03
C THR A 134 20.43 17.93 -13.74
N ASN A 135 21.44 18.10 -14.59
CA ASN A 135 22.44 19.15 -14.43
C ASN A 135 21.83 20.55 -14.56
N GLY A 136 20.91 20.76 -15.51
CA GLY A 136 20.17 22.01 -15.63
C GLY A 136 19.35 22.31 -14.37
N ALA A 137 18.63 21.30 -13.85
CA ALA A 137 17.86 21.42 -12.62
C ALA A 137 18.75 21.73 -11.40
N LEU A 138 19.92 21.07 -11.30
CA LEU A 138 20.89 21.33 -10.25
C LEU A 138 21.43 22.77 -10.30
N GLN A 139 21.62 23.35 -11.49
CA GLN A 139 22.02 24.76 -11.60
C GLN A 139 20.94 25.71 -11.07
N SER A 140 19.66 25.45 -11.39
CA SER A 140 18.54 26.22 -10.83
C SER A 140 18.48 26.10 -9.30
N ALA A 141 18.66 24.89 -8.76
CA ALA A 141 18.70 24.67 -7.31
C ALA A 141 19.87 25.42 -6.65
N LYS A 142 21.07 25.36 -7.24
CA LYS A 142 22.26 26.07 -6.75
C LYS A 142 22.05 27.58 -6.66
N GLN A 143 21.42 28.17 -7.68
CA GLN A 143 21.10 29.60 -7.67
C GLN A 143 20.11 29.99 -6.56
N LYS A 144 19.23 29.05 -6.15
CA LYS A 144 18.20 29.32 -5.14
C LYS A 144 18.68 29.07 -3.70
N LEU A 145 19.45 28.02 -3.45
CA LEU A 145 19.82 27.59 -2.09
C LEU A 145 20.93 28.44 -1.45
N ASN A 146 21.80 29.07 -2.25
CA ASN A 146 22.91 29.89 -1.76
C ASN A 146 23.81 29.20 -0.70
N PHE A 147 23.92 27.86 -0.74
CA PHE A 147 24.85 27.12 0.11
C PHE A 147 26.29 27.32 -0.37
N LYS A 148 27.23 27.31 0.57
CA LYS A 148 28.66 27.52 0.28
C LYS A 148 29.26 26.35 -0.51
N THR A 149 28.82 25.14 -0.21
CA THR A 149 29.12 23.90 -0.93
C THR A 149 27.82 23.19 -1.23
N ILE A 150 27.74 22.49 -2.36
CA ILE A 150 26.55 21.75 -2.79
C ILE A 150 26.99 20.42 -3.36
N ASP A 151 26.63 19.35 -2.65
CA ASP A 151 26.77 17.97 -3.07
C ASP A 151 25.39 17.42 -3.43
N LEU A 152 25.26 16.92 -4.66
CA LEU A 152 24.06 16.22 -5.10
C LEU A 152 24.16 14.77 -4.63
N VAL A 153 23.27 14.38 -3.71
CA VAL A 153 23.21 13.02 -3.16
C VAL A 153 22.43 12.11 -4.11
N SER A 154 21.25 12.56 -4.53
CA SER A 154 20.42 11.82 -5.47
C SER A 154 19.57 12.76 -6.32
N SER A 155 19.18 12.29 -7.50
CA SER A 155 18.22 12.95 -8.38
C SER A 155 17.24 11.93 -8.91
N GLU A 156 15.96 12.25 -8.82
CA GLU A 156 14.89 11.41 -9.35
C GLU A 156 13.89 12.26 -10.14
N LEU A 157 13.47 11.77 -11.31
CA LEU A 157 12.35 12.37 -12.04
C LEU A 157 11.04 11.85 -11.45
N ILE A 158 10.15 12.75 -11.08
CA ILE A 158 8.88 12.45 -10.41
C ILE A 158 7.72 13.25 -11.02
N ILE A 159 6.51 12.76 -10.80
CA ILE A 159 5.26 13.49 -11.01
C ILE A 159 4.81 14.01 -9.65
N LEU A 160 4.68 15.33 -9.55
CA LEU A 160 4.43 16.04 -8.31
C LEU A 160 3.08 16.78 -8.38
N SER A 161 2.23 16.59 -7.37
CA SER A 161 1.05 17.44 -7.17
C SER A 161 1.45 18.81 -6.62
N ILE A 162 0.99 19.87 -7.28
CA ILE A 162 1.24 21.27 -6.88
C ILE A 162 0.01 21.84 -6.16
N ASP A 163 -1.17 21.48 -6.65
CA ASP A 163 -2.45 21.81 -6.07
C ASP A 163 -3.35 20.58 -6.18
N PRO A 164 -3.41 19.74 -5.13
CA PRO A 164 -4.27 18.57 -5.11
C PRO A 164 -5.74 18.92 -5.28
N ASP A 165 -6.16 20.08 -4.76
CA ASP A 165 -7.57 20.49 -4.76
C ASP A 165 -8.07 20.84 -6.15
N GLN A 166 -7.18 21.34 -7.00
CA GLN A 166 -7.44 21.64 -8.41
C GLN A 166 -6.88 20.59 -9.37
N ASN A 167 -6.39 19.46 -8.86
CA ASN A 167 -5.78 18.39 -9.64
C ASN A 167 -4.63 18.88 -10.55
N VAL A 168 -3.76 19.76 -10.04
CA VAL A 168 -2.63 20.34 -10.78
C VAL A 168 -1.36 19.54 -10.51
N TRP A 169 -0.76 19.04 -11.59
CA TRP A 169 0.42 18.18 -11.56
C TRP A 169 1.56 18.72 -12.41
N LYS A 170 2.79 18.46 -12.00
CA LYS A 170 4.00 18.80 -12.75
C LYS A 170 4.98 17.64 -12.79
N LEU A 171 5.66 17.49 -13.92
CA LEU A 171 6.87 16.70 -14.01
C LEU A 171 8.02 17.49 -13.38
N ALA A 172 8.70 16.93 -12.39
CA ALA A 172 9.76 17.62 -11.64
C ALA A 172 10.94 16.70 -11.36
N TYR A 173 12.13 17.28 -11.24
CA TYR A 173 13.26 16.62 -10.59
C TYR A 173 13.17 16.84 -9.09
N ASN A 174 13.17 15.77 -8.31
CA ASN A 174 13.46 15.80 -6.88
C ASN A 174 14.98 15.66 -6.70
N LEU A 175 15.63 16.70 -6.20
CA LEU A 175 17.08 16.76 -5.97
C LEU A 175 17.35 16.74 -4.46
N HIS A 176 17.96 15.66 -3.98
CA HIS A 176 18.48 15.58 -2.62
C HIS A 176 19.87 16.22 -2.59
N ILE A 177 19.98 17.36 -1.92
CA ILE A 177 21.17 18.21 -1.90
C ILE A 177 21.66 18.35 -0.46
N LYS A 178 22.97 18.17 -0.27
CA LYS A 178 23.68 18.42 1.00
C LYS A 178 24.65 19.60 0.85
N GLY A 179 24.73 20.43 1.88
CA GLY A 179 25.73 21.47 2.08
C GLY A 179 26.79 21.06 3.09
N ALA A 180 27.52 22.04 3.62
CA ALA A 180 28.62 21.79 4.56
C ALA A 180 28.13 21.52 5.98
N ASN A 181 27.00 22.12 6.36
CA ASN A 181 26.45 22.04 7.71
C ASN A 181 25.30 21.03 7.77
N PHE A 182 25.05 20.44 8.95
CA PHE A 182 24.01 19.41 9.12
C PHE A 182 22.60 19.87 8.68
N TYR A 183 22.29 21.16 8.82
CA TYR A 183 21.00 21.76 8.43
C TYR A 183 20.92 22.17 6.96
N GLU A 184 22.01 22.06 6.20
CA GLU A 184 22.05 22.35 4.76
C GLU A 184 21.69 21.10 3.93
N GLU A 185 20.75 20.28 4.41
CA GLU A 185 20.27 19.10 3.71
C GLU A 185 18.80 19.29 3.31
N VAL A 186 18.53 19.27 2.00
CA VAL A 186 17.22 19.61 1.45
C VAL A 186 16.84 18.72 0.27
N ASN A 187 15.53 18.53 0.08
CA ASN A 187 14.95 18.06 -1.16
C ASN A 187 14.43 19.25 -1.96
N THR A 188 15.06 19.55 -3.09
CA THR A 188 14.66 20.63 -3.99
C THR A 188 13.91 20.08 -5.19
N TYR A 189 12.70 20.56 -5.39
CA TYR A 189 11.82 20.14 -6.48
C TYR A 189 11.90 21.18 -7.59
N VAL A 190 12.37 20.77 -8.76
CA VAL A 190 12.59 21.66 -9.92
C VAL A 190 11.74 21.20 -11.08
N ASP A 191 10.96 22.10 -11.68
CA ASP A 191 10.13 21.82 -12.85
C ASP A 191 11.00 21.27 -13.99
N ALA A 192 10.69 20.05 -14.45
CA ALA A 192 11.49 19.36 -15.45
C ALA A 192 11.29 19.91 -16.87
N LYS A 193 10.33 20.83 -17.07
CA LYS A 193 10.06 21.50 -18.34
C LYS A 193 10.67 22.90 -18.37
N THR A 194 10.56 23.67 -17.29
CA THR A 194 10.99 25.08 -17.26
C THR A 194 12.31 25.32 -16.53
N GLY A 195 12.67 24.44 -15.58
CA GLY A 195 13.80 24.65 -14.67
C GLY A 195 13.48 25.54 -13.47
N ASP A 196 12.22 25.93 -13.27
CA ASP A 196 11.82 26.72 -12.10
C ASP A 196 11.86 25.88 -10.82
N VAL A 197 12.40 26.44 -9.74
CA VAL A 197 12.33 25.80 -8.42
C VAL A 197 10.90 25.90 -7.89
N ILE A 198 10.22 24.76 -7.80
CA ILE A 198 8.83 24.63 -7.38
C ILE A 198 8.73 24.77 -5.86
N ARG A 199 9.50 23.96 -5.13
CA ARG A 199 9.52 23.94 -3.66
C ARG A 199 10.85 23.41 -3.14
N ILE A 200 11.18 23.77 -1.90
CA ILE A 200 12.33 23.27 -1.16
C ILE A 200 11.82 22.71 0.16
N MET A 201 12.16 21.46 0.44
CA MET A 201 11.79 20.76 1.67
C MET A 201 13.06 20.50 2.48
N GLU A 202 13.10 20.99 3.71
CA GLU A 202 14.22 20.74 4.62
C GLU A 202 14.23 19.26 5.07
N GLY A 203 15.44 18.69 5.15
CA GLY A 203 15.68 17.31 5.58
C GLY A 203 15.51 17.12 7.09
N ILE A 204 15.66 18.20 7.86
CA ILE A 204 15.34 18.27 9.28
C ILE A 204 13.91 18.76 9.42
N LYS A 205 13.08 18.00 10.15
CA LYS A 205 11.76 18.49 10.56
C LYS A 205 11.97 19.43 11.75
N HIS A 206 11.16 20.47 11.87
CA HIS A 206 11.38 21.58 12.81
C HIS A 206 12.59 22.51 12.55
N SER A 207 13.19 22.61 11.36
CA SER A 207 14.34 23.54 11.16
C SER A 207 13.98 25.04 11.01
N GLY A 208 12.70 25.43 11.02
CA GLY A 208 12.23 26.78 10.67
C GLY A 208 11.99 27.75 11.83
N LYS A 209 11.62 29.02 11.53
CA LYS A 209 11.25 30.03 12.56
C LYS A 209 10.03 29.62 13.40
N HIS A 210 9.22 28.70 12.91
CA HIS A 210 8.02 28.20 13.60
C HIS A 210 8.30 26.95 14.42
N SER A 211 9.53 26.44 14.38
CA SER A 211 10.06 25.70 15.52
C SER A 211 10.13 26.63 16.73
N HIS A 212 10.05 26.06 17.92
CA HIS A 212 9.88 26.79 19.18
C HIS A 212 11.05 27.71 19.55
N ALA A 213 12.06 27.80 18.70
CA ALA A 213 13.10 28.82 18.73
C ALA A 213 12.63 30.27 18.41
N SER A 214 11.39 30.50 17.93
CA SER A 214 10.93 31.87 17.57
C SER A 214 10.82 32.86 18.73
N ARG A 215 10.79 32.41 19.99
CA ARG A 215 10.84 33.34 21.14
C ARG A 215 12.24 33.91 21.41
N LEU A 216 13.27 33.53 20.65
CA LEU A 216 14.63 34.05 20.80
C LEU A 216 15.11 34.69 19.49
N LYS A 217 15.03 36.01 19.42
CA LYS A 217 15.35 36.82 18.23
C LYS A 217 16.87 36.85 17.93
N LYS A 218 17.15 36.75 16.62
CA LYS A 218 18.20 37.41 15.80
C LYS A 218 19.63 36.81 15.72
N LEU A 219 19.94 36.46 14.46
CA LEU A 219 21.15 36.74 13.67
C LEU A 219 22.42 35.87 13.85
N GLY A 220 22.70 35.09 12.79
CA GLY A 220 23.92 35.16 11.97
C GLY A 220 25.27 35.04 12.66
N ALA A 221 25.98 33.93 12.43
CA ALA A 221 27.41 33.85 12.68
C ALA A 221 28.13 33.08 11.56
N ASN A 222 28.92 33.82 10.78
CA ASN A 222 30.03 33.30 10.00
C ASN A 222 31.09 32.75 10.97
N THR A 223 31.37 31.45 10.97
CA THR A 223 32.67 30.95 11.41
C THR A 223 33.16 29.82 10.51
N THR A 224 34.37 29.98 9.98
CA THR A 224 35.15 28.95 9.28
C THR A 224 35.77 28.03 10.32
N LEU A 225 35.40 26.74 10.28
CA LEU A 225 36.07 25.67 11.03
C LEU A 225 36.57 24.59 10.06
N GLU A 226 37.77 24.10 10.32
CA GLU A 226 38.50 23.17 9.46
C GLU A 226 37.83 21.80 9.39
N GLN A 227 37.71 21.26 8.17
CA GLN A 227 37.19 19.93 7.88
C GLN A 227 38.15 18.86 8.38
N LYS A 228 37.75 18.06 9.38
CA LYS A 228 38.34 16.72 9.54
C LYS A 228 37.85 15.84 8.39
N SER A 229 38.79 15.25 7.66
CA SER A 229 38.53 14.46 6.46
C SER A 229 37.66 13.23 6.76
N PHE A 230 36.72 12.92 5.86
CA PHE A 230 35.86 11.72 5.79
C PHE A 230 36.55 10.38 6.09
N VAL A 231 37.88 10.29 5.96
CA VAL A 231 38.67 9.07 6.16
C VAL A 231 38.80 8.67 7.64
N SER A 232 38.62 9.58 8.61
CA SER A 232 38.61 9.20 10.04
C SER A 232 37.23 8.73 10.55
N LEU A 233 36.13 9.14 9.88
CA LEU A 233 34.76 8.71 10.21
C LEU A 233 34.56 7.20 9.99
N LEU A 234 35.14 6.65 8.92
CA LEU A 234 35.04 5.22 8.59
C LEU A 234 35.84 4.30 9.55
N MET A 235 36.69 4.84 10.43
CA MET A 235 37.46 4.04 11.38
C MET A 235 36.81 3.92 12.77
N GLN A 236 35.80 4.74 13.09
CA GLN A 236 35.12 4.72 14.40
C GLN A 236 33.86 3.83 14.40
N GLU A 237 33.39 3.38 13.22
CA GLU A 237 32.38 2.31 13.07
C GLU A 237 32.88 0.92 13.52
N ALA A 238 34.15 0.79 13.95
CA ALA A 238 34.79 -0.49 14.26
C ALA A 238 34.63 -0.99 15.70
N ILE A 239 33.95 -0.26 16.59
CA ILE A 239 33.66 -0.77 17.96
C ILE A 239 32.23 -1.30 17.99
N GLY A 240 32.10 -2.60 17.71
CA GLY A 240 30.82 -3.32 17.74
C GLY A 240 30.12 -3.33 19.11
N PRO A 241 28.98 -4.02 19.21
CA PRO A 241 28.21 -4.07 20.45
C PRO A 241 29.04 -4.63 21.61
N LEU A 242 28.98 -3.96 22.75
CA LEU A 242 29.60 -4.42 24.00
C LEU A 242 28.55 -5.07 24.91
N ALA A 243 29.01 -5.65 26.03
CA ALA A 243 28.10 -6.31 26.97
C ALA A 243 27.17 -5.28 27.63
N PRO A 244 25.87 -5.57 27.76
CA PRO A 244 24.94 -4.67 28.44
C PRO A 244 25.31 -4.53 29.92
N ALA A 245 25.16 -3.32 30.44
CA ALA A 245 25.35 -2.95 31.83
C ALA A 245 24.14 -2.12 32.30
N THR A 246 23.99 -1.94 33.61
CA THR A 246 22.96 -1.07 34.17
C THR A 246 23.64 0.07 34.92
N GLY A 247 23.40 1.29 34.47
CA GLY A 247 23.93 2.51 35.06
C GLY A 247 22.90 3.25 35.89
N THR A 248 23.37 4.09 36.81
CA THR A 248 22.53 5.08 37.51
C THR A 248 22.72 6.42 36.83
N LEU A 249 21.69 6.96 36.20
CA LEU A 249 21.76 8.15 35.35
C LEU A 249 20.94 9.29 35.95
N ALA A 250 21.61 10.36 36.37
CA ALA A 250 20.96 11.58 36.84
C ALA A 250 20.62 12.49 35.64
N THR A 251 19.46 12.21 35.04
CA THR A 251 18.93 12.95 33.88
C THR A 251 18.54 14.40 34.23
N ARG A 252 18.38 15.25 33.23
CA ARG A 252 18.03 16.67 33.43
C ARG A 252 16.56 16.88 33.76
N TYR A 253 15.66 16.13 33.11
CA TYR A 253 14.21 16.37 33.18
C TYR A 253 13.41 15.21 33.78
N SER A 254 14.04 14.05 33.99
CA SER A 254 13.34 12.84 34.46
C SER A 254 13.89 12.29 35.78
N GLY A 255 14.74 13.07 36.46
CA GLY A 255 15.36 12.67 37.73
C GLY A 255 16.43 11.59 37.55
N THR A 256 16.69 10.82 38.62
CA THR A 256 17.68 9.74 38.59
C THR A 256 17.02 8.41 38.24
N LEU A 257 17.52 7.75 37.19
CA LEU A 257 16.96 6.53 36.62
C LEU A 257 18.01 5.42 36.53
N SER A 258 17.57 4.16 36.59
CA SER A 258 18.43 3.00 36.31
C SER A 258 18.24 2.59 34.85
N LEU A 259 19.23 2.85 34.00
CA LEU A 259 19.14 2.70 32.55
C LEU A 259 20.19 1.73 32.03
N THR A 260 19.90 1.09 30.90
CA THR A 260 20.84 0.14 30.27
C THR A 260 21.91 0.91 29.52
N THR A 261 23.18 0.58 29.76
CA THR A 261 24.36 1.09 29.03
C THR A 261 25.16 -0.09 28.46
N ASP A 262 26.30 0.15 27.82
CA ASP A 262 27.23 -0.92 27.43
C ASP A 262 28.60 -0.73 28.07
N SER A 263 29.38 -1.82 28.18
CA SER A 263 30.68 -1.79 28.87
C SER A 263 31.77 -2.58 28.15
N SER A 264 32.96 -1.96 28.08
CA SER A 264 34.19 -2.62 27.63
C SER A 264 34.88 -3.44 28.75
N GLY A 265 34.33 -3.42 29.96
CA GLY A 265 34.89 -4.03 31.17
C GLY A 265 35.74 -3.08 32.02
N SER A 266 36.16 -1.93 31.48
CA SER A 266 36.88 -0.87 32.22
C SER A 266 36.28 0.52 32.06
N GLU A 267 35.34 0.68 31.13
CA GLU A 267 34.65 1.93 30.80
C GLU A 267 33.24 1.57 30.30
N TYR A 268 32.31 2.50 30.48
CA TYR A 268 30.92 2.39 30.07
C TYR A 268 30.62 3.43 29.00
N ARG A 269 29.72 3.10 28.07
CA ARG A 269 29.25 4.05 27.07
C ARG A 269 27.74 4.19 27.14
N LEU A 270 27.24 5.36 26.78
CA LEU A 270 25.81 5.64 26.70
C LEU A 270 25.18 5.01 25.45
N ARG A 271 25.22 3.68 25.38
CA ARG A 271 24.69 2.86 24.29
C ARG A 271 23.91 1.69 24.85
N ASP A 272 22.89 1.24 24.12
CA ASP A 272 22.06 0.11 24.53
C ASP A 272 21.73 -0.78 23.33
N TYR A 273 22.32 -1.97 23.27
CA TYR A 273 22.07 -2.98 22.24
C TYR A 273 21.06 -4.06 22.66
N SER A 274 20.40 -3.89 23.81
CA SER A 274 19.29 -4.77 24.22
C SER A 274 17.97 -4.44 23.52
N ARG A 275 17.89 -3.27 22.88
CA ARG A 275 16.73 -2.77 22.11
C ARG A 275 17.09 -2.66 20.63
N GLY A 276 16.40 -3.42 19.78
CA GLY A 276 16.63 -3.43 18.33
C GLY A 276 18.09 -3.65 17.96
N ASN A 277 18.58 -2.86 17.00
CA ASN A 277 19.99 -2.85 16.59
C ASN A 277 20.84 -1.89 17.43
N GLY A 278 20.25 -1.11 18.34
CA GLY A 278 20.99 -0.22 19.24
C GLY A 278 20.30 1.12 19.48
N ILE A 279 20.53 1.69 20.67
CA ILE A 279 20.33 3.11 20.98
C ILE A 279 21.72 3.69 21.19
N ILE A 280 22.07 4.75 20.47
CA ILE A 280 23.43 5.29 20.43
C ILE A 280 23.41 6.80 20.60
N ASN A 281 24.24 7.33 21.50
CA ASN A 281 24.32 8.76 21.76
C ASN A 281 25.72 9.29 21.47
N TYR A 282 25.79 10.30 20.59
CA TYR A 282 27.02 10.98 20.22
C TYR A 282 27.05 12.41 20.76
N ASN A 283 28.23 12.81 21.25
CA ASN A 283 28.52 14.14 21.73
C ASN A 283 29.02 15.03 20.58
N ASN A 284 28.26 16.07 20.23
CA ASN A 284 28.59 16.97 19.12
C ASN A 284 29.29 18.27 19.56
N SER A 285 29.66 18.41 20.84
CA SER A 285 30.23 19.64 21.40
C SER A 285 31.58 20.05 20.79
N SER A 286 32.31 19.10 20.16
CA SER A 286 33.65 19.33 19.63
C SER A 286 33.70 19.93 18.21
N SER A 287 32.57 19.96 17.49
CA SER A 287 32.56 20.19 16.03
C SER A 287 31.53 21.19 15.51
N GLY A 288 30.92 21.98 16.40
CA GLY A 288 29.99 23.02 15.99
C GLY A 288 28.74 22.45 15.29
N GLN A 289 28.56 22.81 14.02
CA GLN A 289 27.44 22.40 13.17
C GLN A 289 27.81 21.30 12.15
N VAL A 290 28.91 20.58 12.41
CA VAL A 290 29.28 19.36 11.69
C VAL A 290 29.06 18.18 12.64
N LEU A 291 28.45 17.11 12.14
CA LEU A 291 28.19 15.91 12.94
C LEU A 291 29.47 15.13 13.18
N VAL A 292 29.71 14.76 14.44
CA VAL A 292 30.82 13.90 14.88
C VAL A 292 30.30 12.73 15.72
N TYR A 293 31.06 11.64 15.73
CA TYR A 293 30.67 10.35 16.31
C TYR A 293 31.44 10.08 17.62
N ASP A 294 31.54 11.12 18.46
CA ASP A 294 32.22 11.02 19.75
C ASP A 294 31.28 10.37 20.78
N ASP A 295 31.69 9.26 21.40
CA ASP A 295 30.87 8.58 22.42
C ASP A 295 30.82 9.36 23.74
N TYR A 296 29.67 9.33 24.42
CA TYR A 296 29.61 9.59 25.86
C TYR A 296 30.15 8.38 26.61
N THR A 297 31.12 8.62 27.49
CA THR A 297 31.82 7.59 28.27
C THR A 297 31.80 7.92 29.76
N ASP A 298 31.84 6.87 30.58
CA ASP A 298 31.87 6.97 32.03
C ASP A 298 32.70 5.82 32.64
N ASN A 299 33.37 6.06 33.76
CA ASN A 299 34.32 5.09 34.33
C ASN A 299 33.67 4.09 35.29
N ASP A 300 32.56 4.44 35.93
CA ASP A 300 31.95 3.63 36.99
C ASP A 300 30.44 3.33 36.77
N ASN A 301 29.89 3.86 35.68
CA ASN A 301 28.49 3.76 35.26
C ASN A 301 27.51 4.46 36.21
N ASN A 302 28.01 5.39 37.03
CA ASN A 302 27.21 6.22 37.90
C ASN A 302 27.27 7.66 37.39
N TRP A 303 26.41 7.96 36.41
CA TRP A 303 26.38 9.23 35.70
C TRP A 303 25.72 10.32 36.57
N THR A 304 26.48 10.90 37.50
CA THR A 304 25.94 11.83 38.48
C THR A 304 25.75 13.25 37.95
N LEU A 305 24.94 14.07 38.63
CA LEU A 305 24.86 15.52 38.36
C LEU A 305 26.22 16.21 38.48
N ALA A 306 27.09 15.77 39.39
CA ALA A 306 28.39 16.39 39.59
C ALA A 306 29.34 16.19 38.39
N GLU A 307 29.16 15.12 37.62
CA GLU A 307 29.95 14.80 36.43
C GLU A 307 29.33 15.40 35.16
N HIS A 308 28.01 15.26 35.02
CA HIS A 308 27.34 15.46 33.73
C HIS A 308 26.41 16.69 33.69
N ASP A 309 26.00 17.28 34.82
CA ASP A 309 25.36 18.61 34.85
C ASP A 309 26.43 19.72 34.86
N ASN A 310 27.20 19.75 33.78
CA ASN A 310 28.37 20.60 33.61
C ASN A 310 28.05 21.78 32.66
N SER A 311 29.08 22.57 32.31
CA SER A 311 28.89 23.74 31.43
C SER A 311 28.43 23.38 30.01
N THR A 312 28.68 22.16 29.54
CA THR A 312 28.20 21.64 28.24
C THR A 312 26.86 20.93 28.36
N LYS A 313 26.31 20.77 29.58
CA LYS A 313 25.01 20.17 29.87
C LYS A 313 24.90 18.72 29.36
N ASP A 314 25.96 17.94 29.54
CA ASP A 314 26.06 16.56 29.05
C ASP A 314 24.97 15.62 29.60
N ASN A 315 24.37 15.95 30.75
CA ASN A 315 23.21 15.24 31.28
C ASN A 315 21.98 15.27 30.36
N ALA A 316 21.92 16.18 29.38
CA ALA A 316 20.92 16.17 28.32
C ALA A 316 21.00 14.91 27.44
N ALA A 317 22.20 14.32 27.28
CA ALA A 317 22.36 13.05 26.58
C ALA A 317 21.74 11.88 27.36
N LEU A 318 21.70 11.97 28.69
CA LEU A 318 21.05 10.98 29.54
C LEU A 318 19.53 11.01 29.34
N ASP A 319 18.92 12.19 29.16
CA ASP A 319 17.49 12.28 28.79
C ASP A 319 17.23 11.76 27.37
N ALA A 320 18.07 12.12 26.38
CA ALA A 320 17.92 11.61 25.02
C ALA A 320 18.00 10.07 24.96
N HIS A 321 18.91 9.49 25.75
CA HIS A 321 19.03 8.05 25.91
C HIS A 321 17.79 7.44 26.56
N PHE A 322 17.32 8.04 27.65
CA PHE A 322 16.10 7.61 28.34
C PHE A 322 14.87 7.67 27.43
N ALA A 323 14.64 8.81 26.76
CA ALA A 323 13.51 8.99 25.86
C ALA A 323 13.53 7.94 24.74
N SER A 324 14.69 7.68 24.15
CA SER A 324 14.85 6.62 23.16
C SER A 324 14.49 5.23 23.69
N GLN A 325 14.88 4.89 24.93
CA GLN A 325 14.56 3.60 25.56
C GLN A 325 13.07 3.45 25.81
N VAL A 326 12.43 4.45 26.42
CA VAL A 326 11.00 4.39 26.75
C VAL A 326 10.14 4.42 25.50
N THR A 327 10.47 5.24 24.51
CA THR A 327 9.72 5.27 23.25
C THR A 327 9.85 3.93 22.50
N TYR A 328 11.04 3.33 22.47
CA TYR A 328 11.21 1.98 21.92
C TYR A 328 10.33 0.96 22.67
N ASP A 329 10.35 0.97 24.00
CA ASP A 329 9.58 0.06 24.85
C ASP A 329 8.07 0.22 24.64
N TYR A 330 7.57 1.45 24.57
CA TYR A 330 6.18 1.73 24.25
C TYR A 330 5.77 1.09 22.92
N PHE A 331 6.51 1.34 21.84
CA PHE A 331 6.15 0.83 20.52
C PHE A 331 6.24 -0.70 20.42
N ILE A 332 7.25 -1.32 21.04
CA ILE A 332 7.38 -2.79 20.99
C ILE A 332 6.35 -3.48 21.89
N ASN A 333 6.06 -2.94 23.08
CA ASN A 333 5.19 -3.60 24.05
C ASN A 333 3.70 -3.38 23.76
N GLU A 334 3.30 -2.15 23.39
CA GLU A 334 1.89 -1.83 23.11
C GLU A 334 1.51 -2.26 21.68
N HIS A 335 2.40 -2.02 20.71
CA HIS A 335 2.06 -2.15 19.28
C HIS A 335 2.77 -3.30 18.55
N GLY A 336 3.69 -4.00 19.21
CA GLY A 336 4.51 -5.04 18.57
C GLY A 336 5.49 -4.48 17.52
N ARG A 337 5.76 -3.18 17.55
CA ARG A 337 6.59 -2.48 16.56
C ARG A 337 8.04 -2.42 17.01
N ASN A 338 8.94 -3.04 16.24
CA ASN A 338 10.38 -3.00 16.51
C ASN A 338 11.03 -1.73 15.96
N SER A 339 11.23 -0.72 16.80
CA SER A 339 11.80 0.61 16.46
C SER A 339 10.93 1.43 15.48
N TYR A 340 11.42 2.61 15.08
CA TYR A 340 10.68 3.57 14.27
C TYR A 340 10.32 3.05 12.87
N ASP A 341 11.05 2.06 12.32
CA ASP A 341 10.81 1.48 10.99
C ASP A 341 10.12 0.11 11.02
N GLY A 342 9.94 -0.48 12.20
CA GLY A 342 9.42 -1.83 12.38
C GLY A 342 10.43 -2.96 12.11
N LEU A 343 11.69 -2.63 11.81
CA LEU A 343 12.77 -3.58 11.50
C LEU A 343 13.90 -3.57 12.54
N GLY A 344 13.74 -2.81 13.63
CA GLY A 344 14.71 -2.70 14.70
C GLY A 344 15.87 -1.76 14.39
N SER A 345 15.73 -0.80 13.48
CA SER A 345 16.80 0.16 13.18
C SER A 345 17.30 0.91 14.42
N GLU A 346 18.58 1.31 14.37
CA GLU A 346 19.26 2.01 15.47
C GLU A 346 18.60 3.36 15.75
N LEU A 347 18.39 3.69 17.02
CA LEU A 347 17.99 5.03 17.45
C LEU A 347 19.25 5.84 17.77
N ILE A 348 19.66 6.68 16.83
CA ILE A 348 20.89 7.48 16.94
C ILE A 348 20.53 8.90 17.37
N ASN A 349 21.22 9.38 18.41
CA ASN A 349 21.07 10.72 18.97
C ASN A 349 22.38 11.50 18.82
N PHE A 350 22.34 12.68 18.18
CA PHE A 350 23.42 13.65 18.29
C PHE A 350 23.01 14.76 19.24
N VAL A 351 23.76 14.90 20.34
CA VAL A 351 23.45 15.83 21.44
C VAL A 351 24.53 16.91 21.51
N ASN A 352 24.20 18.08 22.06
CA ASN A 352 25.09 19.24 22.18
C ASN A 352 25.53 19.82 20.83
N ILE A 353 24.59 19.91 19.89
CA ILE A 353 24.82 20.60 18.62
C ILE A 353 24.91 22.10 18.88
N LEU A 354 26.08 22.68 18.70
CA LEU A 354 26.34 24.06 19.12
C LEU A 354 25.56 25.10 18.30
N ASN A 355 25.02 26.10 19.00
CA ASN A 355 24.22 27.19 18.43
C ASN A 355 22.96 26.69 17.72
N TYR A 356 22.39 25.59 18.20
CA TYR A 356 21.13 25.06 17.72
C TYR A 356 20.13 25.07 18.88
N GLY A 357 19.04 25.80 18.73
CA GLY A 357 18.03 25.99 19.79
C GLY A 357 16.81 25.13 19.59
N ASN A 358 16.98 23.95 19.00
CA ASN A 358 15.87 23.08 18.68
C ASN A 358 16.24 21.60 18.79
N ALA A 359 15.22 20.74 18.73
CA ALA A 359 15.36 19.33 18.43
C ALA A 359 14.82 19.02 17.03
N GLY A 360 15.18 17.89 16.45
CA GLY A 360 14.64 17.49 15.16
C GLY A 360 14.99 16.07 14.74
N TRP A 361 14.01 15.39 14.15
CA TRP A 361 14.21 14.21 13.33
C TRP A 361 14.83 14.58 11.98
N ALA A 362 16.05 14.11 11.74
CA ALA A 362 16.85 14.50 10.59
C ALA A 362 17.02 13.34 9.61
N ASN A 363 16.71 13.62 8.33
CA ASN A 363 16.91 12.74 7.18
C ASN A 363 16.17 11.39 7.22
N GLY A 364 15.48 11.11 8.33
CA GLY A 364 14.77 9.87 8.53
C GLY A 364 15.50 8.80 9.31
N ASP A 365 16.64 9.12 9.89
CA ASP A 365 17.57 8.11 10.41
C ASP A 365 18.08 8.44 11.83
N TYR A 366 18.01 9.70 12.28
CA TYR A 366 18.56 10.10 13.59
C TYR A 366 17.91 11.36 14.17
N MET A 367 18.06 11.52 15.48
CA MET A 367 17.63 12.68 16.25
C MET A 367 18.78 13.66 16.47
N LEU A 368 18.45 14.94 16.44
CA LEU A 368 19.36 16.05 16.68
C LEU A 368 18.86 16.85 17.88
N TYR A 369 19.74 17.11 18.84
CA TYR A 369 19.45 17.94 20.00
C TYR A 369 20.46 19.07 20.11
N GLY A 370 19.94 20.28 20.05
CA GLY A 370 20.71 21.49 20.23
C GLY A 370 21.16 21.70 21.67
N ASP A 371 22.24 22.46 21.85
CA ASP A 371 22.75 22.90 23.15
C ASP A 371 21.87 23.98 23.83
N GLY A 372 20.85 24.46 23.11
CA GLY A 372 20.04 25.61 23.51
C GLY A 372 20.64 26.93 22.99
N ILE A 373 19.81 27.96 22.84
CA ILE A 373 20.26 29.27 22.36
C ILE A 373 20.42 30.23 23.56
N PHE A 374 21.56 30.93 23.63
CA PHE A 374 21.85 31.98 24.63
C PHE A 374 21.71 31.54 26.09
N GLY A 375 22.10 30.30 26.41
CA GLY A 375 22.08 29.78 27.78
C GLY A 375 20.77 29.08 28.17
N SER A 376 19.79 28.96 27.26
CA SER A 376 18.64 28.07 27.45
C SER A 376 19.10 26.62 27.57
N ASP A 377 18.25 25.76 28.13
CA ASP A 377 18.57 24.34 28.24
C ASP A 377 18.29 23.56 26.94
N PRO A 378 18.97 22.42 26.72
CA PRO A 378 18.72 21.51 25.61
C PRO A 378 17.28 20.97 25.61
N LEU A 379 16.69 20.81 24.43
CA LEU A 379 15.32 20.29 24.28
C LEU A 379 15.31 18.75 24.26
N THR A 380 15.68 18.11 25.37
CA THR A 380 15.84 16.65 25.47
C THR A 380 14.81 15.97 26.38
N SER A 381 13.73 16.66 26.77
CA SER A 381 12.65 16.06 27.59
C SER A 381 12.01 14.84 26.90
N LEU A 382 11.35 14.01 27.70
CA LEU A 382 10.79 12.73 27.24
C LEU A 382 9.80 12.92 26.09
N ASP A 383 8.90 13.89 26.22
CA ASP A 383 7.92 14.24 25.19
C ASP A 383 8.58 14.72 23.89
N VAL A 384 9.65 15.53 23.96
CA VAL A 384 10.38 15.97 22.77
C VAL A 384 11.09 14.80 22.10
N GLY A 385 11.78 13.94 22.86
CA GLY A 385 12.41 12.74 22.29
C GLY A 385 11.40 11.79 21.64
N ALA A 386 10.27 11.57 22.30
CA ALA A 386 9.16 10.77 21.76
C ALA A 386 8.52 11.40 20.52
N HIS A 387 8.38 12.73 20.50
CA HIS A 387 7.90 13.49 19.34
C HIS A 387 8.82 13.29 18.13
N GLU A 388 10.14 13.44 18.29
CA GLU A 388 11.08 13.26 17.18
C GLU A 388 11.07 11.82 16.63
N ILE A 389 10.99 10.81 17.51
CA ILE A 389 10.83 9.40 17.08
C ILE A 389 9.47 9.19 16.40
N GLY A 390 8.43 9.90 16.83
CA GLY A 390 7.11 9.93 16.22
C GLY A 390 7.11 10.32 14.75
N HIS A 391 7.98 11.25 14.34
CA HIS A 391 8.21 11.54 12.92
C HIS A 391 8.81 10.35 12.16
N GLY A 392 9.74 9.63 12.80
CA GLY A 392 10.29 8.38 12.26
C GLY A 392 9.20 7.33 12.04
N VAL A 393 8.36 7.09 13.05
CA VAL A 393 7.21 6.16 12.94
C VAL A 393 6.28 6.59 11.82
N THR A 394 5.95 7.88 11.73
CA THR A 394 5.11 8.42 10.65
C THR A 394 5.74 8.22 9.27
N LYS A 395 7.04 8.47 9.11
CA LYS A 395 7.78 8.27 7.84
C LYS A 395 7.68 6.83 7.34
N TYR A 396 7.86 5.85 8.22
CA TYR A 396 7.86 4.43 7.86
C TYR A 396 6.48 3.76 7.93
N THR A 397 5.43 4.53 8.24
CA THR A 397 4.04 4.13 8.15
C THR A 397 3.32 5.00 7.11
N ALA A 398 2.52 5.97 7.52
CA ALA A 398 1.68 6.82 6.66
C ALA A 398 2.48 7.62 5.61
N ASN A 399 3.74 7.95 5.93
CA ASN A 399 4.64 8.78 5.14
C ASN A 399 4.00 10.12 4.75
N LEU A 400 3.29 10.73 5.69
CA LEU A 400 2.60 12.02 5.53
C LEU A 400 3.59 13.08 5.04
N GLN A 401 3.29 13.70 3.92
CA GLN A 401 4.10 14.80 3.40
C GLN A 401 4.10 15.93 4.43
N TYR A 402 5.26 16.52 4.68
CA TYR A 402 5.41 17.51 5.74
C TYR A 402 5.02 18.93 5.27
N GLN A 403 3.76 19.10 4.89
CA GLN A 403 3.18 20.35 4.39
C GLN A 403 1.66 20.34 4.53
N ARG A 404 1.03 21.52 4.64
CA ARG A 404 -0.43 21.68 4.67
C ARG A 404 -1.06 20.81 5.78
N GLU A 405 -2.29 20.32 5.58
CA GLU A 405 -2.98 19.47 6.56
C GLU A 405 -2.25 18.16 6.84
N GLN A 406 -1.74 17.47 5.82
CA GLN A 406 -1.02 16.23 6.02
C GLN A 406 0.25 16.42 6.88
N GLY A 407 0.89 17.58 6.79
CA GLY A 407 2.00 17.97 7.67
C GLY A 407 1.52 18.32 9.08
N ALA A 408 0.36 18.98 9.21
CA ALA A 408 -0.25 19.23 10.50
C ALA A 408 -0.65 17.94 11.23
N ILE A 409 -1.14 16.93 10.49
CA ILE A 409 -1.40 15.59 11.04
C ILE A 409 -0.09 14.90 11.44
N ASN A 410 0.99 15.06 10.68
CA ASN A 410 2.30 14.52 11.03
C ASN A 410 2.81 15.10 12.38
N GLU A 411 2.65 16.41 12.57
CA GLU A 411 2.91 17.10 13.84
C GLU A 411 1.99 16.60 14.96
N SER A 412 0.68 16.50 14.71
CA SER A 412 -0.27 15.99 15.71
C SER A 412 0.04 14.57 16.13
N LEU A 413 0.36 13.68 15.19
CA LEU A 413 0.73 12.30 15.49
C LEU A 413 1.96 12.25 16.39
N SER A 414 2.94 13.13 16.16
CA SER A 414 4.17 13.19 16.97
C SER A 414 3.88 13.68 18.40
N ASP A 415 2.97 14.65 18.57
CA ASP A 415 2.48 15.06 19.90
C ASP A 415 1.62 13.97 20.58
N ILE A 416 0.81 13.24 19.81
CA ILE A 416 0.03 12.09 20.29
C ILE A 416 0.95 10.98 20.80
N TRP A 417 2.04 10.68 20.08
CA TRP A 417 3.04 9.71 20.54
C TRP A 417 3.78 10.19 21.78
N ALA A 418 4.10 11.48 21.86
CA ALA A 418 4.68 12.06 23.07
C ALA A 418 3.76 11.86 24.29
N MET A 419 2.49 12.25 24.20
CA MET A 419 1.50 12.03 25.26
C MET A 419 1.35 10.54 25.63
N SER A 420 1.32 9.66 24.63
CA SER A 420 1.18 8.21 24.86
C SER A 420 2.41 7.61 25.55
N VAL A 421 3.61 8.05 25.17
CA VAL A 421 4.88 7.62 25.79
C VAL A 421 5.03 8.17 27.21
N GLU A 422 4.62 9.41 27.47
CA GLU A 422 4.61 9.96 28.83
C GLU A 422 3.61 9.25 29.72
N HIS A 423 2.43 8.90 29.19
CA HIS A 423 1.47 8.04 29.88
C HIS A 423 2.09 6.68 30.22
N TYR A 424 2.73 6.04 29.24
CA TYR A 424 3.43 4.79 29.41
C TYR A 424 4.54 4.88 30.47
N ALA A 425 5.29 5.99 30.51
CA ALA A 425 6.33 6.24 31.50
C ALA A 425 5.76 6.45 32.91
N ASN A 426 4.62 7.13 33.05
CA ASN A 426 3.95 7.28 34.33
C ASN A 426 3.54 5.92 34.90
N VAL A 427 3.02 5.03 34.06
CA VAL A 427 2.56 3.69 34.47
C VAL A 427 3.73 2.75 34.74
N ASN A 428 4.73 2.68 33.85
CA ASN A 428 5.75 1.63 33.87
C ASN A 428 7.08 2.06 34.51
N TYR A 429 7.36 3.36 34.54
CA TYR A 429 8.60 3.93 35.09
C TYR A 429 8.36 4.74 36.38
N GLY A 430 7.11 4.86 36.84
CA GLY A 430 6.74 5.58 38.06
C GLY A 430 6.98 7.09 37.98
N LEU A 431 6.98 7.64 36.76
CA LEU A 431 7.06 9.08 36.53
C LEU A 431 5.71 9.78 36.81
N ASN A 432 5.73 11.11 36.82
CA ASN A 432 4.53 11.95 36.95
C ASN A 432 4.59 13.10 35.93
N LYS A 433 4.59 12.75 34.64
CA LYS A 433 4.56 13.65 33.50
C LYS A 433 3.16 14.20 33.24
N ASP A 434 3.10 15.45 32.77
CA ASP A 434 1.85 16.16 32.44
C ASP A 434 1.41 15.79 31.01
N LEU A 435 0.27 15.11 30.87
CA LEU A 435 -0.16 14.55 29.58
C LEU A 435 -0.77 15.57 28.61
N ASP A 436 -1.02 16.80 29.06
CA ASP A 436 -1.71 17.83 28.28
C ASP A 436 -0.80 18.96 27.78
N LEU A 437 0.45 19.02 28.24
CA LEU A 437 1.40 20.08 27.96
C LEU A 437 2.70 19.53 27.38
N LEU A 438 3.04 19.98 26.18
CA LEU A 438 4.33 19.66 25.57
C LEU A 438 5.36 20.71 26.01
N GLY A 439 6.56 20.26 26.36
CA GLY A 439 7.75 21.03 26.72
C GLY A 439 7.73 21.66 28.12
N ASN A 440 6.70 21.42 28.93
CA ASN A 440 6.54 22.02 30.27
C ASN A 440 7.74 21.75 31.20
N ASP A 441 8.46 20.63 31.03
CA ASP A 441 9.69 20.28 31.73
C ASP A 441 10.78 21.37 31.63
N PHE A 442 10.76 22.20 30.60
CA PHE A 442 11.68 23.32 30.41
C PHE A 442 11.35 24.56 31.27
N GLY A 443 10.26 24.52 32.06
CA GLY A 443 9.72 25.68 32.78
C GLY A 443 8.87 26.62 31.92
N TYR A 444 8.55 26.21 30.68
CA TYR A 444 7.58 26.88 29.81
C TYR A 444 6.87 25.84 28.94
N THR A 445 5.64 26.13 28.50
CA THR A 445 4.90 25.24 27.60
C THR A 445 5.11 25.63 26.15
N ILE A 446 5.39 24.64 25.32
CA ILE A 446 5.51 24.74 23.87
C ILE A 446 4.12 24.74 23.22
N ARG A 447 3.34 23.69 23.50
CA ARG A 447 1.96 23.50 23.00
C ARG A 447 1.10 22.91 24.10
N SER A 448 -0.20 23.18 24.05
CA SER A 448 -1.17 22.52 24.91
C SER A 448 -2.11 21.70 24.05
N MET A 449 -2.24 20.41 24.37
CA MET A 449 -3.25 19.56 23.74
C MET A 449 -4.64 19.87 24.30
N ALA A 450 -4.76 20.26 25.57
CA ALA A 450 -6.03 20.62 26.20
C ALA A 450 -6.58 21.99 25.78
N ASN A 451 -5.71 22.95 25.47
CA ASN A 451 -6.09 24.31 25.10
C ASN A 451 -5.11 24.92 24.06
N PRO A 452 -5.15 24.46 22.80
CA PRO A 452 -4.28 24.98 21.74
C PRO A 452 -4.40 26.50 21.55
N ASN A 453 -5.62 27.05 21.72
CA ASN A 453 -5.89 28.48 21.54
C ASN A 453 -5.05 29.37 22.46
N LEU A 454 -4.73 28.92 23.68
CA LEU A 454 -3.87 29.64 24.62
C LEU A 454 -2.45 29.88 24.06
N TYR A 455 -2.00 29.02 23.16
CA TYR A 455 -0.67 29.05 22.56
C TYR A 455 -0.70 29.41 21.07
N GLY A 456 -1.83 29.97 20.59
CA GLY A 456 -1.97 30.46 19.22
C GLY A 456 -2.14 29.36 18.17
N GLN A 457 -2.64 28.19 18.57
CA GLN A 457 -3.01 27.11 17.67
C GLN A 457 -4.54 26.93 17.65
N PRO A 458 -5.16 26.55 16.52
CA PRO A 458 -6.57 26.22 16.47
C PRO A 458 -6.88 24.95 17.26
N ASP A 459 -7.98 24.94 18.00
CA ASP A 459 -8.60 23.74 18.57
C ASP A 459 -9.78 23.23 17.69
N THR A 460 -10.28 24.07 16.79
CA THR A 460 -11.35 23.77 15.83
C THR A 460 -10.84 23.91 14.39
N TYR A 461 -11.19 22.96 13.52
CA TYR A 461 -10.84 22.98 12.10
C TYR A 461 -11.36 24.25 11.42
N GLN A 462 -10.45 24.99 10.77
CA GLN A 462 -10.72 26.32 10.19
C GLN A 462 -11.25 27.37 11.17
N GLY A 463 -11.08 27.14 12.47
CA GLY A 463 -11.52 28.02 13.56
C GLY A 463 -10.51 29.11 13.92
N THR A 464 -10.62 29.59 15.16
CA THR A 464 -9.72 30.59 15.76
C THR A 464 -8.27 30.13 15.62
N ASN A 465 -7.36 31.04 15.24
CA ASN A 465 -5.93 30.77 15.00
C ASN A 465 -5.59 29.85 13.81
N TRP A 466 -6.55 29.40 12.98
CA TRP A 466 -6.26 28.61 11.79
C TRP A 466 -5.34 29.34 10.80
N VAL A 467 -4.34 28.64 10.29
CA VAL A 467 -3.43 29.11 9.24
C VAL A 467 -3.85 28.51 7.90
N PRO A 468 -3.95 29.30 6.81
CA PRO A 468 -4.23 28.76 5.48
C PRO A 468 -3.38 27.54 5.10
N ALA A 469 -4.04 26.41 4.84
CA ALA A 469 -3.41 25.13 4.52
C ALA A 469 -3.53 24.77 3.03
N SER A 470 -4.49 25.32 2.30
CA SER A 470 -4.74 25.05 0.87
C SER A 470 -4.44 26.25 -0.02
N VAL A 471 -4.38 26.04 -1.35
CA VAL A 471 -4.26 27.16 -2.32
C VAL A 471 -5.48 28.06 -2.25
N SER A 472 -6.68 27.48 -2.10
CA SER A 472 -7.95 28.22 -1.95
C SER A 472 -8.03 29.05 -0.67
N GLU A 473 -7.35 28.64 0.40
CA GLU A 473 -7.25 29.43 1.64
C GLU A 473 -6.18 30.52 1.57
N GLY A 474 -5.32 30.49 0.55
CA GLY A 474 -4.27 31.48 0.34
C GLY A 474 -2.84 30.97 0.55
N CYS A 475 -2.63 29.69 0.84
CA CYS A 475 -1.30 29.09 0.87
C CYS A 475 -0.88 28.52 -0.49
N ILE A 476 -0.30 29.38 -1.32
CA ILE A 476 0.12 29.01 -2.69
C ILE A 476 1.31 28.04 -2.68
N THR A 477 2.33 28.30 -1.86
CA THR A 477 3.55 27.49 -1.82
C THR A 477 3.93 27.17 -0.37
N PRO A 478 4.03 25.88 0.01
CA PRO A 478 4.58 25.48 1.31
C PRO A 478 6.06 25.85 1.38
N GLN A 479 6.44 26.59 2.43
CA GLN A 479 7.80 27.08 2.63
C GLN A 479 8.22 26.92 4.09
N GLY A 480 9.33 26.20 4.31
CA GLY A 480 10.00 26.10 5.61
C GLY A 480 10.93 27.26 5.92
N GLY A 481 11.79 27.05 6.91
CA GLY A 481 12.87 27.97 7.23
C GLY A 481 12.45 29.31 7.83
N ALA A 482 13.45 30.19 7.96
CA ALA A 482 13.33 31.46 8.66
C ALA A 482 12.56 32.53 7.88
N GLY A 483 11.23 32.55 8.00
CA GLY A 483 10.33 33.53 7.36
C GLY A 483 9.43 32.91 6.30
N GLY A 484 9.46 31.58 6.19
CA GLY A 484 8.43 30.81 5.51
C GLY A 484 7.10 30.80 6.27
N ASN A 485 6.12 30.15 5.68
CA ASN A 485 4.75 30.04 6.18
C ASN A 485 4.51 28.71 6.92
N ASP A 486 5.57 28.17 7.52
CA ASP A 486 5.52 26.92 8.25
C ASP A 486 5.02 25.73 7.41
N TYR A 487 5.48 25.64 6.18
CA TYR A 487 4.95 24.68 5.21
C TYR A 487 3.41 24.70 5.09
N CYS A 488 2.80 25.90 5.19
CA CYS A 488 1.35 26.12 5.33
C CYS A 488 0.77 25.70 6.69
N GLY A 489 1.45 26.09 7.78
CA GLY A 489 0.92 26.00 9.15
C GLY A 489 0.96 24.61 9.78
N VAL A 490 1.96 23.77 9.49
CA VAL A 490 2.01 22.40 10.02
C VAL A 490 2.04 22.37 11.56
N HIS A 491 2.87 23.19 12.21
CA HIS A 491 2.93 23.24 13.67
C HIS A 491 1.77 24.03 14.26
N THR A 492 1.17 24.96 13.51
CA THR A 492 0.01 25.71 14.00
C THR A 492 -1.23 24.84 13.96
N ASN A 493 -1.60 24.34 12.78
CA ASN A 493 -2.83 23.61 12.56
C ASN A 493 -2.85 22.21 13.22
N SER A 494 -1.71 21.71 13.72
CA SER A 494 -1.65 20.48 14.52
C SER A 494 -2.46 20.57 15.83
N GLY A 495 -2.77 21.77 16.30
CA GLY A 495 -3.66 21.99 17.44
C GLY A 495 -5.01 21.29 17.31
N VAL A 496 -5.54 21.14 16.10
CA VAL A 496 -6.82 20.43 15.83
C VAL A 496 -6.69 18.96 16.18
N GLY A 497 -5.65 18.28 15.68
CA GLY A 497 -5.38 16.88 16.01
C GLY A 497 -5.01 16.68 17.48
N ASN A 498 -4.31 17.65 18.09
CA ASN A 498 -3.93 17.60 19.50
C ASN A 498 -5.15 17.69 20.42
N PHE A 499 -6.04 18.65 20.18
CA PHE A 499 -7.26 18.80 20.97
C PHE A 499 -8.25 17.67 20.74
N TRP A 500 -8.30 17.13 19.52
CA TRP A 500 -9.05 15.92 19.22
C TRP A 500 -8.60 14.75 20.10
N PHE A 501 -7.29 14.45 20.13
CA PHE A 501 -6.77 13.32 20.90
C PHE A 501 -6.91 13.51 22.41
N TYR A 502 -6.66 14.73 22.90
CA TYR A 502 -6.91 15.08 24.31
C TYR A 502 -8.38 14.83 24.68
N THR A 503 -9.32 15.36 23.88
CA THR A 503 -10.75 15.23 24.14
C THR A 503 -11.23 13.78 24.03
N LEU A 504 -10.67 13.00 23.10
CA LEU A 504 -10.93 11.57 22.98
C LEU A 504 -10.51 10.79 24.23
N THR A 505 -9.27 11.02 24.68
CA THR A 505 -8.64 10.20 25.72
C THR A 505 -9.04 10.62 27.14
N LEU A 506 -9.23 11.93 27.37
CA LEU A 506 -9.54 12.50 28.69
C LEU A 506 -10.97 13.05 28.80
N GLY A 507 -11.73 13.03 27.70
CA GLY A 507 -13.11 13.50 27.66
C GLY A 507 -13.23 15.02 27.66
N GLY A 508 -14.46 15.52 27.51
CA GLY A 508 -14.70 16.95 27.55
C GLY A 508 -16.08 17.33 27.02
N SER A 509 -16.52 18.56 27.31
CA SER A 509 -17.74 19.13 26.75
C SER A 509 -17.60 20.62 26.57
N GLY A 510 -18.19 21.18 25.54
CA GLY A 510 -18.10 22.60 25.24
C GLY A 510 -18.84 22.98 23.97
N THR A 511 -18.49 24.16 23.44
CA THR A 511 -18.96 24.66 22.16
C THR A 511 -17.73 25.01 21.33
N ASN A 512 -17.63 24.48 20.12
CA ASN A 512 -16.50 24.76 19.23
C ASN A 512 -16.70 26.09 18.46
N ASP A 513 -15.72 26.48 17.64
CA ASP A 513 -15.79 27.74 16.88
C ASP A 513 -16.94 27.79 15.85
N ASN A 514 -17.51 26.64 15.46
CA ASN A 514 -18.67 26.55 14.57
C ASN A 514 -20.01 26.80 15.29
N GLY A 515 -19.99 26.93 16.63
CA GLY A 515 -21.19 27.03 17.45
C GLY A 515 -21.83 25.67 17.78
N ASP A 516 -21.14 24.58 17.47
CA ASP A 516 -21.60 23.21 17.73
C ASP A 516 -21.31 22.82 19.18
N ASN A 517 -22.34 22.37 19.90
CA ASN A 517 -22.19 21.86 21.26
C ASN A 517 -21.79 20.39 21.23
N TYR A 518 -20.71 20.04 21.92
CA TYR A 518 -20.22 18.67 21.99
C TYR A 518 -20.09 18.18 23.43
N ALA A 519 -20.16 16.86 23.58
CA ALA A 519 -19.81 16.13 24.78
C ALA A 519 -19.16 14.80 24.38
N VAL A 520 -17.99 14.51 24.95
CA VAL A 520 -17.16 13.36 24.63
C VAL A 520 -16.85 12.62 25.91
N THR A 521 -17.09 11.31 25.89
CA THR A 521 -16.73 10.42 27.01
C THR A 521 -15.31 9.93 26.81
N ALA A 522 -14.48 10.04 27.85
CA ALA A 522 -13.09 9.60 27.82
C ALA A 522 -12.97 8.09 27.56
N ILE A 523 -12.05 7.68 26.69
CA ILE A 523 -11.70 6.26 26.48
C ILE A 523 -10.35 5.85 27.10
N GLY A 524 -9.58 6.82 27.61
CA GLY A 524 -8.23 6.60 28.14
C GLY A 524 -7.15 6.66 27.04
N VAL A 525 -5.90 6.92 27.47
CA VAL A 525 -4.76 7.13 26.57
C VAL A 525 -4.37 5.84 25.85
N ASP A 526 -4.36 4.69 26.54
CA ASP A 526 -4.02 3.39 25.94
C ASP A 526 -4.90 3.07 24.72
N LYS A 527 -6.23 3.10 24.90
CA LYS A 527 -7.19 2.85 23.81
C LYS A 527 -7.09 3.90 22.70
N GLY A 528 -6.85 5.16 23.05
CA GLY A 528 -6.61 6.22 22.07
C GLY A 528 -5.37 5.93 21.23
N GLY A 529 -4.27 5.54 21.87
CA GLY A 529 -3.03 5.15 21.23
C GLY A 529 -3.21 3.96 20.28
N ASP A 530 -3.93 2.92 20.71
CA ASP A 530 -4.27 1.75 19.89
C ASP A 530 -5.04 2.13 18.62
N ILE A 531 -6.05 2.99 18.75
CA ILE A 531 -6.87 3.46 17.63
C ILE A 531 -6.03 4.25 16.62
N VAL A 532 -5.20 5.17 17.12
CA VAL A 532 -4.32 5.98 16.26
C VAL A 532 -3.27 5.10 15.58
N TYR A 533 -2.69 4.14 16.29
CA TYR A 533 -1.67 3.25 15.73
C TYR A 533 -2.26 2.36 14.63
N ALA A 534 -3.41 1.73 14.90
CA ALA A 534 -4.12 0.91 13.90
C ALA A 534 -4.48 1.72 12.64
N ALA A 535 -4.84 3.00 12.80
CA ALA A 535 -5.15 3.89 11.69
C ALA A 535 -3.93 4.29 10.83
N LEU A 536 -2.69 4.25 11.37
CA LEU A 536 -1.48 4.68 10.64
C LEU A 536 -1.25 3.94 9.33
N ALA A 537 -1.61 2.65 9.27
CA ALA A 537 -1.42 1.83 8.09
C ALA A 537 -2.32 2.25 6.91
N ASP A 538 -3.48 2.85 7.23
CA ASP A 538 -4.49 3.31 6.27
C ASP A 538 -4.28 4.74 5.80
N LEU A 539 -3.58 5.55 6.60
CA LEU A 539 -3.16 6.89 6.17
C LEU A 539 -2.19 6.81 4.99
N THR A 540 -2.30 7.81 4.12
CA THR A 540 -1.50 7.96 2.90
C THR A 540 -0.71 9.26 2.97
N PRO A 541 0.32 9.45 2.12
CA PRO A 541 1.15 10.66 2.16
C PRO A 541 0.40 11.98 2.00
N THR A 542 -0.82 11.97 1.46
CA THR A 542 -1.64 13.15 1.17
C THR A 542 -2.91 13.22 2.01
N SER A 543 -3.05 12.37 3.03
CA SER A 543 -4.27 12.31 3.86
C SER A 543 -4.53 13.64 4.59
N GLN A 544 -5.77 14.09 4.54
CA GLN A 544 -6.27 15.31 5.18
C GLN A 544 -7.01 14.97 6.49
N TYR A 545 -7.48 15.99 7.24
CA TYR A 545 -8.18 15.74 8.51
C TYR A 545 -9.45 14.89 8.33
N ALA A 546 -10.14 15.03 7.19
CA ALA A 546 -11.28 14.20 6.84
C ALA A 546 -10.90 12.72 6.68
N ASP A 547 -9.75 12.43 6.06
CA ASP A 547 -9.25 11.06 5.92
C ASP A 547 -8.87 10.49 7.30
N PHE A 548 -8.18 11.30 8.12
CA PHE A 548 -7.79 10.89 9.47
C PHE A 548 -9.00 10.56 10.35
N ARG A 549 -10.08 11.32 10.21
CA ARG A 549 -11.37 10.99 10.82
C ARG A 549 -11.90 9.63 10.38
N VAL A 550 -11.97 9.38 9.08
CA VAL A 550 -12.51 8.13 8.54
C VAL A 550 -11.71 6.93 9.05
N VAL A 551 -10.37 6.99 8.97
CA VAL A 551 -9.54 5.84 9.33
C VAL A 551 -9.49 5.58 10.84
N THR A 552 -9.63 6.61 11.67
CA THR A 552 -9.68 6.42 13.14
C THR A 552 -11.04 5.90 13.61
N ILE A 553 -12.14 6.30 12.98
CA ILE A 553 -13.46 5.69 13.21
C ILE A 553 -13.42 4.21 12.80
N GLN A 554 -12.87 3.90 11.62
CA GLN A 554 -12.72 2.53 11.17
C GLN A 554 -11.84 1.70 12.12
N ALA A 555 -10.71 2.25 12.57
CA ALA A 555 -9.84 1.58 13.54
C ALA A 555 -10.57 1.30 14.86
N ALA A 556 -11.40 2.22 15.35
CA ALA A 556 -12.23 1.99 16.54
C ALA A 556 -13.25 0.87 16.32
N GLN A 557 -13.89 0.81 15.15
CA GLN A 557 -14.81 -0.27 14.79
C GLN A 557 -14.08 -1.62 14.67
N ASP A 558 -12.90 -1.65 14.08
CA ASP A 558 -12.10 -2.86 13.88
C ASP A 558 -11.60 -3.45 15.22
N LEU A 559 -11.30 -2.58 16.19
CA LEU A 559 -10.78 -2.96 17.50
C LEU A 559 -11.87 -3.26 18.53
N TYR A 560 -12.94 -2.48 18.54
CA TYR A 560 -13.94 -2.48 19.62
C TYR A 560 -15.36 -2.80 19.13
N GLY A 561 -15.59 -2.88 17.82
CA GLY A 561 -16.88 -3.15 17.20
C GLY A 561 -17.66 -1.90 16.83
N ILE A 562 -18.56 -2.05 15.85
CA ILE A 562 -19.51 -1.01 15.45
C ILE A 562 -20.49 -0.75 16.60
N GLY A 563 -20.80 0.52 16.86
CA GLY A 563 -21.63 1.00 17.96
C GLY A 563 -20.92 1.02 19.32
N SER A 564 -19.63 0.69 19.39
CA SER A 564 -18.87 0.67 20.63
C SER A 564 -18.73 2.07 21.26
N PRO A 565 -18.56 2.17 22.60
CA PRO A 565 -18.22 3.42 23.25
C PRO A 565 -17.01 4.12 22.61
N GLU A 566 -16.04 3.35 22.13
CA GLU A 566 -14.84 3.82 21.46
C GLU A 566 -15.15 4.48 20.11
N GLU A 567 -15.95 3.84 19.25
CA GLU A 567 -16.39 4.46 17.98
C GLU A 567 -17.16 5.76 18.25
N ILE A 568 -18.08 5.73 19.21
CA ILE A 568 -18.91 6.89 19.57
C ILE A 568 -18.02 8.04 20.03
N SER A 569 -17.06 7.78 20.92
CA SER A 569 -16.14 8.78 21.43
C SER A 569 -15.20 9.32 20.36
N VAL A 570 -14.64 8.47 19.49
CA VAL A 570 -13.81 8.94 18.35
C VAL A 570 -14.62 9.85 17.43
N THR A 571 -15.83 9.44 17.08
CA THR A 571 -16.72 10.21 16.19
C THR A 571 -17.10 11.57 16.81
N ASN A 572 -17.43 11.58 18.10
CA ASN A 572 -17.79 12.80 18.82
C ASN A 572 -16.59 13.70 19.12
N ALA A 573 -15.40 13.16 19.33
CA ALA A 573 -14.16 13.94 19.44
C ALA A 573 -13.86 14.66 18.12
N TRP A 574 -14.05 14.00 16.97
CA TRP A 574 -13.89 14.67 15.68
C TRP A 574 -14.92 15.77 15.44
N TYR A 575 -16.16 15.54 15.88
CA TYR A 575 -17.19 16.59 15.88
C TYR A 575 -16.83 17.76 16.79
N ALA A 576 -16.26 17.50 17.96
CA ALA A 576 -15.79 18.54 18.89
C ALA A 576 -14.80 19.49 18.21
N VAL A 577 -13.90 18.97 17.38
CA VAL A 577 -12.92 19.79 16.63
C VAL A 577 -13.44 20.28 15.27
N GLY A 578 -14.73 20.15 14.98
CA GLY A 578 -15.36 20.70 13.78
C GLY A 578 -15.11 19.91 12.49
N VAL A 579 -14.66 18.66 12.58
CA VAL A 579 -14.43 17.78 11.42
C VAL A 579 -15.55 16.74 11.36
N GLY A 580 -16.49 16.90 10.42
CA GLY A 580 -17.61 15.95 10.23
C GLY A 580 -18.71 16.07 11.29
N ALA A 581 -19.77 15.26 11.14
CA ALA A 581 -20.93 15.31 12.03
C ALA A 581 -20.68 14.60 13.38
N ALA A 582 -21.49 14.96 14.39
CA ALA A 582 -21.58 14.17 15.62
C ALA A 582 -22.00 12.73 15.33
N TYR A 583 -21.71 11.82 16.25
CA TYR A 583 -22.30 10.49 16.22
C TYR A 583 -23.82 10.65 16.35
N SER A 584 -24.54 10.56 15.24
CA SER A 584 -26.01 10.64 15.23
C SER A 584 -26.66 9.29 15.55
N GLY A 585 -25.84 8.25 15.74
CA GLY A 585 -26.25 6.86 15.59
C GLY A 585 -26.72 6.59 14.16
N GLY A 586 -26.20 5.54 13.53
CA GLY A 586 -27.12 4.65 12.83
C GLY A 586 -28.04 4.13 13.93
N GLY A 587 -29.16 4.83 14.13
CA GLY A 587 -29.69 5.06 15.47
C GLY A 587 -30.09 3.78 16.18
N GLY A 588 -29.37 3.39 17.24
CA GLY A 588 -29.85 2.44 18.26
C GLY A 588 -30.46 1.14 17.74
N ASP A 589 -30.18 0.78 16.49
CA ASP A 589 -30.79 -0.37 15.88
C ASP A 589 -29.95 -1.57 16.28
N THR A 590 -30.47 -2.26 17.28
CA THR A 590 -29.99 -3.55 17.76
C THR A 590 -30.97 -4.66 17.36
N GLU A 591 -32.03 -4.29 16.64
CA GLU A 591 -33.05 -5.22 16.21
C GLU A 591 -32.57 -5.86 14.92
N THR A 592 -32.45 -7.17 14.91
CA THR A 592 -32.12 -7.87 13.67
C THR A 592 -33.30 -7.75 12.71
N PRO A 593 -33.06 -7.54 11.40
CA PRO A 593 -34.10 -7.62 10.40
C PRO A 593 -34.92 -8.90 10.52
N THR A 594 -36.20 -8.83 10.14
CA THR A 594 -37.01 -10.05 10.04
C THR A 594 -36.41 -11.04 9.04
N VAL A 595 -36.54 -12.33 9.32
CA VAL A 595 -36.02 -13.40 8.45
C VAL A 595 -36.68 -13.30 7.07
N PRO A 596 -35.92 -13.31 5.96
CA PRO A 596 -36.49 -13.37 4.62
C PRO A 596 -37.44 -14.56 4.47
N THR A 597 -38.63 -14.33 3.90
CA THR A 597 -39.66 -15.36 3.70
C THR A 597 -40.12 -15.41 2.24
N GLY A 598 -40.87 -16.44 1.88
CA GLY A 598 -41.45 -16.56 0.54
C GLY A 598 -40.40 -16.72 -0.56
N LEU A 599 -39.30 -17.42 -0.26
CA LEU A 599 -38.28 -17.76 -1.26
C LEU A 599 -38.94 -18.55 -2.40
N ALA A 600 -38.68 -18.12 -3.63
CA ALA A 600 -39.15 -18.76 -4.85
C ALA A 600 -38.07 -18.73 -5.92
N SER A 601 -37.91 -19.85 -6.63
CA SER A 601 -36.99 -19.97 -7.76
C SER A 601 -37.70 -19.77 -9.09
N SER A 602 -37.02 -19.14 -10.05
CA SER A 602 -37.45 -19.02 -11.44
C SER A 602 -36.25 -19.18 -12.39
N ASN A 603 -36.50 -19.19 -13.70
CA ASN A 603 -35.44 -19.28 -14.73
C ASN A 603 -34.41 -20.39 -14.43
N ILE A 604 -34.89 -21.53 -13.93
CA ILE A 604 -34.03 -22.68 -13.61
C ILE A 604 -33.45 -23.21 -14.91
N THR A 605 -32.13 -23.29 -14.98
CA THR A 605 -31.35 -23.85 -16.08
C THR A 605 -30.52 -25.03 -15.57
N ALA A 606 -29.74 -25.66 -16.45
CA ALA A 606 -28.78 -26.69 -16.07
C ALA A 606 -27.63 -26.16 -15.20
N SER A 607 -27.30 -24.87 -15.30
CA SER A 607 -26.10 -24.29 -14.66
C SER A 607 -26.37 -23.10 -13.75
N GLY A 608 -27.62 -22.89 -13.38
CA GLY A 608 -28.03 -21.71 -12.62
C GLY A 608 -29.54 -21.59 -12.49
N PHE A 609 -29.97 -20.67 -11.66
CA PHE A 609 -31.37 -20.31 -11.45
C PHE A 609 -31.46 -18.91 -10.86
N ASP A 610 -32.61 -18.27 -11.01
CA ASP A 610 -32.92 -17.05 -10.27
C ASP A 610 -33.66 -17.42 -8.99
N VAL A 611 -33.35 -16.72 -7.90
CA VAL A 611 -34.09 -16.82 -6.63
C VAL A 611 -34.61 -15.43 -6.25
N SER A 612 -35.82 -15.39 -5.71
CA SER A 612 -36.48 -14.18 -5.22
C SER A 612 -37.12 -14.45 -3.86
N TRP A 613 -37.36 -13.41 -3.07
CA TRP A 613 -37.96 -13.51 -1.75
C TRP A 613 -38.82 -12.28 -1.43
N THR A 614 -39.61 -12.39 -0.36
CA THR A 614 -40.34 -11.26 0.22
C THR A 614 -39.38 -10.39 1.01
N ALA A 615 -39.44 -9.08 0.79
CA ALA A 615 -38.61 -8.12 1.51
C ALA A 615 -38.78 -8.29 3.03
N SER A 616 -37.65 -8.39 3.73
CA SER A 616 -37.59 -8.27 5.18
C SER A 616 -37.95 -6.85 5.61
N THR A 617 -38.62 -6.74 6.74
CA THR A 617 -38.83 -5.48 7.45
C THR A 617 -37.87 -5.37 8.63
N ASP A 618 -37.55 -4.13 8.94
CA ASP A 618 -36.74 -3.75 10.08
C ASP A 618 -37.26 -2.39 10.63
N ASN A 619 -36.87 -2.00 11.85
CA ASN A 619 -37.33 -0.78 12.49
C ASN A 619 -36.71 0.51 11.89
N VAL A 620 -35.51 0.44 11.31
CA VAL A 620 -34.80 1.53 10.62
C VAL A 620 -34.73 1.23 9.13
N GLY A 621 -34.49 -0.02 8.75
CA GLY A 621 -34.60 -0.50 7.37
C GLY A 621 -33.50 -1.47 6.96
N VAL A 622 -33.86 -2.38 6.06
CA VAL A 622 -32.94 -3.36 5.47
C VAL A 622 -32.18 -2.73 4.31
N THR A 623 -30.85 -2.82 4.34
CA THR A 623 -29.96 -2.29 3.30
C THR A 623 -29.62 -3.32 2.23
N GLU A 624 -29.41 -4.57 2.62
CA GLU A 624 -29.00 -5.64 1.70
C GLU A 624 -29.38 -7.05 2.19
N TYR A 625 -29.22 -8.04 1.31
CA TYR A 625 -29.39 -9.46 1.58
C TYR A 625 -28.15 -10.23 1.15
N GLU A 626 -27.78 -11.26 1.91
CA GLU A 626 -26.74 -12.22 1.54
C GLU A 626 -27.35 -13.57 1.21
N VAL A 627 -26.98 -14.13 0.06
CA VAL A 627 -27.52 -15.38 -0.46
C VAL A 627 -26.50 -16.50 -0.28
N PHE A 628 -26.94 -17.62 0.31
CA PHE A 628 -26.13 -18.81 0.51
C PHE A 628 -26.68 -19.97 -0.31
N ILE A 629 -25.78 -20.72 -0.93
CA ILE A 629 -26.06 -21.96 -1.67
C ILE A 629 -25.24 -23.07 -1.01
N ASP A 630 -25.90 -24.10 -0.48
CA ASP A 630 -25.30 -25.17 0.33
C ASP A 630 -24.46 -24.66 1.51
N GLY A 631 -24.93 -23.59 2.14
CA GLY A 631 -24.26 -22.94 3.27
C GLY A 631 -23.05 -22.07 2.89
N SER A 632 -22.70 -21.98 1.60
CA SER A 632 -21.62 -21.12 1.10
C SER A 632 -22.18 -19.79 0.58
N SER A 633 -21.56 -18.66 0.94
CA SER A 633 -22.00 -17.34 0.47
C SER A 633 -21.73 -17.19 -1.03
N ASN A 634 -22.74 -16.71 -1.77
CA ASN A 634 -22.69 -16.53 -3.23
C ASN A 634 -22.81 -15.05 -3.64
N GLY A 635 -23.07 -14.13 -2.70
CA GLY A 635 -23.02 -12.69 -2.96
C GLY A 635 -24.05 -11.87 -2.18
N LEU A 636 -23.91 -10.55 -2.30
CA LEU A 636 -24.78 -9.53 -1.70
C LEU A 636 -25.68 -8.88 -2.77
N THR A 637 -26.91 -8.54 -2.39
CA THR A 637 -27.84 -7.80 -3.25
C THR A 637 -28.75 -6.88 -2.45
N ALA A 638 -28.95 -5.65 -2.92
CA ALA A 638 -29.96 -4.74 -2.38
C ALA A 638 -31.38 -5.03 -2.91
N SER A 639 -31.48 -5.87 -3.96
CA SER A 639 -32.76 -6.30 -4.53
C SER A 639 -33.27 -7.54 -3.80
N THR A 640 -34.58 -7.78 -3.86
CA THR A 640 -35.20 -9.01 -3.32
C THR A 640 -35.11 -10.18 -4.30
N SER A 641 -34.01 -10.24 -5.05
CA SER A 641 -33.73 -11.26 -6.06
C SER A 641 -32.22 -11.37 -6.33
N TYR A 642 -31.79 -12.57 -6.72
CA TYR A 642 -30.41 -12.92 -7.04
C TYR A 642 -30.36 -13.99 -8.14
N SER A 643 -29.40 -13.89 -9.06
CA SER A 643 -29.18 -14.84 -10.15
C SER A 643 -27.96 -15.70 -9.86
N ALA A 644 -28.17 -16.98 -9.57
CA ALA A 644 -27.10 -17.95 -9.35
C ALA A 644 -26.65 -18.56 -10.68
N SER A 645 -25.33 -18.68 -10.86
CA SER A 645 -24.71 -19.23 -12.09
C SER A 645 -23.48 -20.08 -11.74
N GLY A 646 -23.00 -20.89 -12.69
CA GLY A 646 -21.86 -21.79 -12.47
C GLY A 646 -22.19 -23.03 -11.61
N LEU A 647 -23.46 -23.37 -11.50
CA LEU A 647 -23.93 -24.51 -10.72
C LEU A 647 -23.89 -25.81 -11.54
N SER A 648 -23.81 -26.95 -10.86
CA SER A 648 -23.89 -28.27 -11.47
C SER A 648 -25.34 -28.62 -11.84
N ALA A 649 -25.49 -29.30 -12.96
CA ALA A 649 -26.76 -29.84 -13.45
C ALA A 649 -27.36 -30.90 -12.54
N ASN A 650 -28.69 -31.05 -12.58
CA ASN A 650 -29.45 -32.04 -11.80
C ASN A 650 -29.05 -32.12 -10.32
N THR A 651 -28.62 -30.99 -9.76
CA THR A 651 -28.13 -30.91 -8.39
C THR A 651 -29.11 -30.08 -7.59
N THR A 652 -29.62 -30.67 -6.51
CA THR A 652 -30.45 -29.94 -5.55
C THR A 652 -29.54 -29.10 -4.67
N TYR A 653 -29.72 -27.79 -4.76
CA TYR A 653 -29.04 -26.81 -3.94
C TYR A 653 -29.96 -26.28 -2.85
N ALA A 654 -29.48 -26.25 -1.61
CA ALA A 654 -30.18 -25.63 -0.51
C ALA A 654 -29.87 -24.13 -0.49
N VAL A 655 -30.83 -23.30 -0.89
CA VAL A 655 -30.70 -21.85 -0.91
C VAL A 655 -31.25 -21.26 0.38
N THR A 656 -30.44 -20.46 1.08
CA THR A 656 -30.89 -19.68 2.25
C THR A 656 -30.48 -18.22 2.11
N VAL A 657 -31.27 -17.31 2.66
CA VAL A 657 -31.02 -15.86 2.59
C VAL A 657 -31.07 -15.27 3.99
N ILE A 658 -30.17 -14.33 4.29
CA ILE A 658 -30.25 -13.45 5.47
C ILE A 658 -30.44 -12.00 5.02
N ALA A 659 -31.12 -11.20 5.84
CA ALA A 659 -31.24 -9.76 5.67
C ALA A 659 -30.24 -9.03 6.59
N LYS A 660 -29.71 -7.91 6.12
CA LYS A 660 -28.80 -7.02 6.86
C LYS A 660 -29.29 -5.57 6.81
N ASP A 661 -29.12 -4.86 7.91
CA ASP A 661 -29.42 -3.42 8.00
C ASP A 661 -28.16 -2.56 7.93
N ALA A 662 -28.34 -1.24 8.00
CA ALA A 662 -27.26 -0.26 7.97
C ALA A 662 -26.43 -0.23 9.27
N ALA A 663 -26.93 -0.81 10.36
CA ALA A 663 -26.25 -0.93 11.65
C ALA A 663 -25.43 -2.23 11.78
N GLY A 664 -25.59 -3.16 10.83
CA GLY A 664 -24.88 -4.43 10.76
C GLY A 664 -25.58 -5.59 11.46
N ASN A 665 -26.84 -5.44 11.94
CA ASN A 665 -27.58 -6.59 12.48
C ASN A 665 -27.99 -7.54 11.36
N GLN A 666 -28.06 -8.83 11.69
CA GLN A 666 -28.34 -9.89 10.73
C GLN A 666 -29.53 -10.71 11.18
N SER A 667 -30.48 -10.97 10.27
CA SER A 667 -31.57 -11.91 10.55
C SER A 667 -31.03 -13.33 10.76
N ALA A 668 -31.83 -14.20 11.39
CA ALA A 668 -31.62 -15.64 11.22
C ALA A 668 -31.75 -16.04 9.74
N SER A 669 -31.16 -17.18 9.37
CA SER A 669 -31.26 -17.72 8.02
C SER A 669 -32.70 -18.10 7.68
N SER A 670 -33.13 -17.85 6.44
CA SER A 670 -34.43 -18.29 5.95
C SER A 670 -34.57 -19.81 6.04
N SER A 671 -35.81 -20.30 5.95
CA SER A 671 -36.01 -21.70 5.60
C SER A 671 -35.31 -22.00 4.27
N ALA A 672 -34.59 -23.11 4.19
CA ALA A 672 -33.94 -23.53 2.96
C ALA A 672 -34.99 -23.73 1.85
N LEU A 673 -34.72 -23.13 0.69
CA LEU A 673 -35.39 -23.44 -0.57
C LEU A 673 -34.50 -24.40 -1.34
N ASP A 674 -34.94 -25.65 -1.44
CA ASP A 674 -34.27 -26.64 -2.28
C ASP A 674 -34.62 -26.35 -3.75
N VAL A 675 -33.64 -25.87 -4.50
CA VAL A 675 -33.76 -25.65 -5.95
C VAL A 675 -32.96 -26.71 -6.66
N THR A 676 -33.64 -27.55 -7.42
CA THR A 676 -32.96 -28.51 -8.29
C THR A 676 -32.73 -27.83 -9.63
N THR A 677 -31.47 -27.61 -10.00
CA THR A 677 -31.13 -27.21 -11.37
C THR A 677 -31.79 -28.18 -12.33
N LEU A 678 -32.17 -27.71 -13.52
CA LEU A 678 -32.71 -28.64 -14.51
C LEU A 678 -31.70 -29.77 -14.70
N GLU A 679 -32.20 -30.93 -15.10
CA GLU A 679 -31.34 -31.90 -15.72
C GLU A 679 -30.57 -31.16 -16.82
N GLY A 680 -29.30 -30.86 -16.55
CA GLY A 680 -28.35 -30.79 -17.64
C GLY A 680 -28.49 -32.14 -18.29
N SER A 681 -28.63 -32.13 -19.60
CA SER A 681 -28.34 -33.33 -20.36
C SER A 681 -26.94 -33.78 -19.91
N GLY A 682 -26.69 -34.77 -19.06
CA GLY A 682 -27.51 -35.82 -18.49
C GLY A 682 -26.66 -36.81 -17.69
N GLY A 683 -25.61 -36.40 -16.94
CA GLY A 683 -25.02 -37.24 -15.87
C GLY A 683 -23.48 -37.29 -15.77
N GLY A 684 -23.00 -37.83 -14.64
CA GLY A 684 -21.58 -37.94 -14.30
C GLY A 684 -20.78 -38.77 -15.31
N CYS A 685 -19.86 -38.10 -16.00
CA CYS A 685 -18.93 -38.77 -16.89
C CYS A 685 -17.53 -38.90 -16.27
N THR A 686 -16.81 -39.90 -16.76
CA THR A 686 -15.35 -39.91 -16.73
C THR A 686 -14.84 -39.20 -17.97
N ASP A 687 -14.12 -38.10 -17.79
CA ASP A 687 -13.41 -37.42 -18.88
C ASP A 687 -12.51 -38.42 -19.58
N THR A 688 -12.85 -38.71 -20.83
CA THR A 688 -12.06 -39.60 -21.68
C THR A 688 -11.43 -38.76 -22.77
N THR A 689 -10.10 -38.75 -22.85
CA THR A 689 -9.40 -38.14 -23.98
C THR A 689 -9.82 -38.83 -25.27
N TYR A 690 -10.59 -38.12 -26.10
CA TYR A 690 -11.04 -38.57 -27.40
C TYR A 690 -9.92 -38.43 -28.45
N ASN A 691 -9.17 -37.33 -28.39
CA ASN A 691 -8.02 -37.10 -29.25
C ASN A 691 -7.00 -36.18 -28.56
N SER A 692 -5.72 -36.42 -28.80
CA SER A 692 -4.63 -35.51 -28.45
C SER A 692 -3.70 -35.39 -29.65
N ASP A 693 -3.41 -34.16 -30.07
CA ASP A 693 -2.56 -33.88 -31.23
C ASP A 693 -1.47 -32.87 -30.85
N ASP A 694 -0.23 -33.34 -30.87
CA ASP A 694 0.99 -32.53 -30.71
C ASP A 694 1.56 -32.07 -32.07
N PHE A 695 0.89 -32.42 -33.18
CA PHE A 695 1.24 -32.06 -34.55
C PHE A 695 2.63 -32.50 -35.04
N GLU A 696 3.35 -33.35 -34.29
CA GLU A 696 4.73 -33.73 -34.62
C GLU A 696 4.84 -34.57 -35.89
N GLY A 697 3.81 -35.36 -36.21
CA GLY A 697 3.74 -36.10 -37.47
C GLY A 697 3.23 -35.29 -38.66
N GLY A 698 2.78 -34.04 -38.45
CA GLY A 698 2.18 -33.19 -39.49
C GLY A 698 0.75 -33.59 -39.89
N PHE A 699 0.17 -32.92 -40.88
CA PHE A 699 -1.24 -33.16 -41.26
C PHE A 699 -1.55 -34.61 -41.67
N SER A 700 -0.58 -35.38 -42.17
CA SER A 700 -0.79 -36.78 -42.57
C SER A 700 -1.04 -37.74 -41.40
N SER A 701 -0.75 -37.31 -40.16
CA SER A 701 -1.00 -38.08 -38.94
C SER A 701 -1.96 -37.36 -37.99
N SER A 702 -2.52 -36.24 -38.41
CA SER A 702 -3.42 -35.41 -37.62
C SER A 702 -4.86 -35.65 -38.05
N ILE A 703 -5.80 -35.54 -37.11
CA ILE A 703 -7.23 -35.47 -37.44
C ILE A 703 -7.63 -34.10 -37.98
N TRP A 704 -6.74 -33.10 -37.85
CA TRP A 704 -6.96 -31.74 -38.31
C TRP A 704 -6.50 -31.60 -39.75
N ASN A 705 -7.40 -31.16 -40.61
CA ASN A 705 -7.16 -30.92 -42.01
C ASN A 705 -6.87 -29.44 -42.27
N ASP A 706 -5.94 -29.22 -43.20
CA ASP A 706 -5.56 -27.90 -43.67
C ASP A 706 -6.70 -27.20 -44.44
N GLY A 707 -7.06 -25.99 -44.03
CA GLY A 707 -8.03 -25.13 -44.70
C GLY A 707 -7.50 -24.44 -45.97
N GLY A 708 -6.20 -24.50 -46.25
CA GLY A 708 -5.58 -23.98 -47.48
C GLY A 708 -4.22 -23.31 -47.27
N SER A 709 -3.92 -22.24 -48.01
CA SER A 709 -2.59 -21.59 -48.00
C SER A 709 -2.18 -20.90 -46.68
N ASP A 710 -3.11 -20.85 -45.73
CA ASP A 710 -3.03 -19.99 -44.55
C ASP A 710 -3.09 -20.76 -43.24
N ALA A 711 -3.16 -22.08 -43.31
CA ALA A 711 -2.74 -22.97 -42.24
C ALA A 711 -1.49 -23.76 -42.67
N ARG A 712 -0.64 -24.12 -41.71
CA ARG A 712 0.47 -25.07 -41.94
C ARG A 712 0.93 -25.73 -40.66
N ILE A 713 1.54 -26.90 -40.78
CA ILE A 713 2.38 -27.52 -39.76
C ILE A 713 3.79 -27.66 -40.33
N SER A 714 4.81 -27.13 -39.65
CA SER A 714 6.18 -27.09 -40.19
C SER A 714 7.23 -27.04 -39.08
N THR A 715 8.37 -27.72 -39.29
CA THR A 715 9.54 -27.60 -38.41
C THR A 715 10.20 -26.22 -38.43
N SER A 716 9.85 -25.37 -39.41
CA SER A 716 10.28 -23.97 -39.42
C SER A 716 9.69 -23.16 -38.28
N ASP A 717 8.60 -23.62 -37.67
CA ASP A 717 7.89 -22.93 -36.61
C ASP A 717 8.21 -23.49 -35.21
N GLN A 718 9.24 -24.35 -35.08
CA GLN A 718 9.65 -25.02 -33.82
C GLN A 718 9.85 -24.08 -32.62
N PHE A 719 10.23 -22.81 -32.85
CA PHE A 719 10.40 -21.83 -31.77
C PHE A 719 9.07 -21.44 -31.09
N TYR A 720 7.95 -21.73 -31.76
CA TYR A 720 6.59 -21.47 -31.31
C TYR A 720 5.84 -22.75 -30.92
N ALA A 721 6.50 -23.91 -30.94
CA ALA A 721 5.96 -25.16 -30.42
C ALA A 721 6.04 -25.17 -28.88
N ASN A 722 5.05 -25.75 -28.22
CA ASN A 722 5.03 -26.00 -26.77
C ASN A 722 5.73 -27.31 -26.46
N SER A 723 5.46 -28.33 -27.28
CA SER A 723 6.11 -29.63 -27.24
C SER A 723 6.75 -29.92 -28.60
N GLY A 724 7.75 -30.81 -28.65
CA GLY A 724 8.35 -31.22 -29.92
C GLY A 724 8.99 -30.10 -30.76
N VAL A 725 8.84 -30.18 -32.08
CA VAL A 725 9.45 -29.28 -33.07
C VAL A 725 8.47 -28.76 -34.13
N ARG A 726 7.18 -29.04 -34.02
CA ARG A 726 6.12 -28.59 -34.93
C ARG A 726 4.95 -28.04 -34.12
N CYS A 727 4.18 -27.17 -34.77
CA CYS A 727 2.91 -26.67 -34.25
C CYS A 727 2.06 -26.24 -35.46
N VAL A 728 0.76 -26.06 -35.25
CA VAL A 728 -0.10 -25.44 -36.27
C VAL A 728 0.15 -23.95 -36.29
N ARG A 729 0.26 -23.35 -37.48
CA ARG A 729 0.24 -21.90 -37.65
C ARG A 729 -0.90 -21.49 -38.56
N LEU A 730 -1.81 -20.66 -38.04
CA LEU A 730 -2.84 -19.95 -38.81
C LEU A 730 -2.42 -18.51 -39.08
N ARG A 731 -2.90 -17.88 -40.16
CA ARG A 731 -2.67 -16.46 -40.46
C ARG A 731 -3.76 -15.84 -41.34
N ASP A 732 -3.87 -14.51 -41.32
CA ASP A 732 -4.81 -13.73 -42.16
C ASP A 732 -6.31 -13.99 -41.82
N ASP A 733 -7.24 -13.38 -42.56
CA ASP A 733 -8.71 -13.45 -42.36
C ASP A 733 -9.44 -14.21 -43.47
N GLN A 734 -8.69 -14.80 -44.39
CA GLN A 734 -9.25 -15.48 -45.55
C GLN A 734 -9.99 -16.75 -45.12
N ALA A 735 -10.93 -17.20 -45.95
CA ALA A 735 -11.67 -18.43 -45.70
C ALA A 735 -10.77 -19.67 -45.52
N SER A 736 -9.53 -19.64 -46.03
CA SER A 736 -8.49 -20.67 -45.87
C SER A 736 -7.71 -20.62 -44.55
N ALA A 737 -7.90 -19.58 -43.72
CA ALA A 737 -7.16 -19.36 -42.48
C ALA A 737 -7.70 -20.21 -41.31
N ASN A 738 -7.87 -21.51 -41.55
CA ASN A 738 -8.40 -22.43 -40.57
C ASN A 738 -7.77 -23.81 -40.65
N ILE A 739 -7.93 -24.57 -39.57
CA ILE A 739 -7.84 -26.03 -39.60
C ILE A 739 -9.19 -26.60 -39.15
N THR A 740 -9.61 -27.70 -39.76
CA THR A 740 -10.89 -28.35 -39.47
C THR A 740 -10.69 -29.84 -39.27
N THR A 741 -11.29 -30.43 -38.23
CA THR A 741 -11.18 -31.88 -38.02
C THR A 741 -11.87 -32.69 -39.11
N ASP A 742 -11.51 -33.96 -39.24
CA ASP A 742 -12.40 -34.97 -39.83
C ASP A 742 -13.77 -34.99 -39.12
N ASN A 743 -14.75 -35.67 -39.71
CA ASN A 743 -16.01 -35.96 -39.03
C ASN A 743 -15.72 -36.81 -37.78
N LEU A 744 -15.98 -36.23 -36.61
CA LEU A 744 -15.85 -36.87 -35.31
C LEU A 744 -17.19 -37.46 -34.91
N ASP A 745 -17.17 -38.73 -34.48
CA ASP A 745 -18.34 -39.34 -33.86
C ASP A 745 -18.36 -39.01 -32.37
N LEU A 746 -18.96 -37.86 -32.07
CA LEU A 746 -19.12 -37.37 -30.71
C LEU A 746 -20.54 -37.58 -30.19
N SER A 747 -21.39 -38.32 -30.93
CA SER A 747 -22.82 -38.49 -30.65
C SER A 747 -23.13 -39.12 -29.29
N LEU A 748 -22.13 -39.74 -28.66
CA LEU A 748 -22.21 -40.37 -27.34
C LEU A 748 -21.77 -39.47 -26.18
N PHE A 749 -21.17 -38.31 -26.48
CA PHE A 749 -20.78 -37.33 -25.47
C PHE A 749 -21.91 -36.31 -25.28
N GLU A 750 -22.09 -35.86 -24.05
CA GLU A 750 -23.01 -34.77 -23.71
C GLU A 750 -22.28 -33.43 -23.66
N GLU A 751 -20.98 -33.48 -23.37
CA GLU A 751 -20.09 -32.35 -23.31
C GLU A 751 -18.70 -32.77 -23.80
N ILE A 752 -17.97 -31.86 -24.44
CA ILE A 752 -16.54 -32.02 -24.72
C ILE A 752 -15.77 -30.84 -24.17
N THR A 753 -14.54 -31.08 -23.73
CA THR A 753 -13.58 -30.03 -23.38
C THR A 753 -12.42 -30.05 -24.37
N VAL A 754 -12.13 -28.91 -24.97
CA VAL A 754 -11.00 -28.71 -25.87
C VAL A 754 -9.97 -27.84 -25.16
N THR A 755 -8.78 -28.41 -24.91
CA THR A 755 -7.64 -27.69 -24.36
C THR A 755 -6.53 -27.60 -25.39
N PHE A 756 -5.77 -26.51 -25.38
CA PHE A 756 -4.67 -26.32 -26.32
C PHE A 756 -3.72 -25.23 -25.83
N SER A 757 -2.44 -25.32 -26.20
CA SER A 757 -1.49 -24.24 -26.04
C SER A 757 -1.47 -23.34 -27.26
N TYR A 758 -1.25 -22.04 -27.05
CA TYR A 758 -1.07 -21.13 -28.16
C TYR A 758 -0.09 -20.00 -27.89
N ILE A 759 0.48 -19.46 -28.97
CA ILE A 759 1.25 -18.22 -28.97
C ILE A 759 0.88 -17.42 -30.22
N THR A 760 0.68 -16.12 -30.09
CA THR A 760 0.29 -15.25 -31.20
C THR A 760 1.42 -14.30 -31.58
N ALA A 761 1.49 -13.87 -32.83
CA ALA A 761 2.49 -12.94 -33.32
C ALA A 761 1.84 -12.01 -34.36
N GLY A 762 2.11 -10.71 -34.29
CA GLY A 762 1.59 -9.74 -35.26
C GLY A 762 0.24 -9.12 -34.87
N LEU A 763 -0.71 -9.92 -34.37
CA LEU A 763 -2.12 -9.50 -34.15
C LEU A 763 -2.29 -8.11 -33.55
N GLU A 764 -3.20 -7.30 -34.09
CA GLU A 764 -3.70 -6.03 -33.52
C GLU A 764 -4.79 -6.25 -32.45
N ILE A 765 -5.10 -5.19 -31.69
CA ILE A 765 -6.19 -5.25 -30.68
C ILE A 765 -7.52 -5.53 -31.39
N GLY A 766 -8.26 -6.55 -30.90
CA GLY A 766 -9.49 -7.05 -31.51
C GLY A 766 -9.30 -8.19 -32.50
N GLU A 767 -8.07 -8.49 -32.91
CA GLU A 767 -7.75 -9.63 -33.79
C GLU A 767 -7.37 -10.87 -33.01
N GLY A 768 -7.54 -12.04 -33.64
CA GLY A 768 -7.43 -13.30 -32.93
C GLY A 768 -7.77 -14.54 -33.74
N PHE A 769 -8.33 -15.51 -33.02
CA PHE A 769 -8.88 -16.73 -33.60
C PHE A 769 -10.06 -17.21 -32.75
N SER A 770 -10.83 -18.14 -33.31
CA SER A 770 -12.01 -18.71 -32.67
C SER A 770 -12.01 -20.22 -32.80
N LEU A 771 -12.59 -20.89 -31.81
CA LEU A 771 -12.97 -22.29 -31.91
C LEU A 771 -14.44 -22.34 -32.31
N GLN A 772 -14.73 -23.05 -33.39
CA GLN A 772 -16.05 -23.19 -33.96
C GLN A 772 -16.44 -24.66 -34.07
N MET A 773 -17.73 -24.95 -34.02
CA MET A 773 -18.27 -26.30 -34.12
C MET A 773 -19.33 -26.40 -35.21
N SER A 774 -19.33 -27.53 -35.92
CA SER A 774 -20.39 -27.96 -36.84
C SER A 774 -20.96 -29.28 -36.36
N THR A 775 -22.29 -29.42 -36.35
CA THR A 775 -22.98 -30.69 -36.07
C THR A 775 -23.59 -31.32 -37.32
N ASN A 776 -23.35 -30.75 -38.51
CA ASN A 776 -23.93 -31.16 -39.79
C ASN A 776 -22.89 -31.47 -40.87
N GLY A 777 -21.74 -32.03 -40.47
CA GLY A 777 -20.67 -32.43 -41.40
C GLY A 777 -20.02 -31.26 -42.12
N GLY A 778 -19.92 -30.10 -41.47
CA GLY A 778 -19.22 -28.93 -41.97
C GLY A 778 -20.04 -28.01 -42.87
N ALA A 779 -21.35 -28.25 -43.03
CA ALA A 779 -22.21 -27.37 -43.84
C ALA A 779 -22.39 -25.98 -43.22
N SER A 780 -22.36 -25.88 -41.89
CA SER A 780 -22.33 -24.62 -41.14
C SER A 780 -21.56 -24.76 -39.83
N PHE A 781 -20.88 -23.69 -39.41
CA PHE A 781 -20.13 -23.62 -38.16
C PHE A 781 -20.66 -22.50 -37.26
N ASN A 782 -20.78 -22.78 -35.96
CA ASN A 782 -21.08 -21.80 -34.91
C ASN A 782 -19.82 -21.53 -34.10
N THR A 783 -19.63 -20.29 -33.62
CA THR A 783 -18.49 -19.94 -32.76
C THR A 783 -18.79 -20.30 -31.32
N GLU A 784 -17.93 -21.14 -30.73
CA GLU A 784 -18.04 -21.59 -29.33
C GLU A 784 -17.20 -20.70 -28.39
N ALA A 785 -16.02 -20.29 -28.85
CA ALA A 785 -15.16 -19.36 -28.13
C ALA A 785 -14.32 -18.53 -29.09
N SER A 786 -13.89 -17.34 -28.66
CA SER A 786 -12.97 -16.47 -29.41
C SER A 786 -11.89 -15.95 -28.48
N TRP A 787 -10.68 -15.85 -28.99
CA TRP A 787 -9.55 -15.22 -28.32
C TRP A 787 -9.09 -14.07 -29.18
N ALA A 788 -9.30 -12.85 -28.71
CA ALA A 788 -8.87 -11.63 -29.34
C ALA A 788 -7.87 -10.88 -28.47
N ARG A 789 -6.88 -10.25 -29.12
CA ARG A 789 -5.87 -9.46 -28.43
C ARG A 789 -6.52 -8.24 -27.77
N GLY A 790 -6.23 -8.04 -26.49
CA GLY A 790 -6.80 -6.94 -25.69
C GLY A 790 -8.12 -7.28 -24.99
N SER A 791 -8.69 -8.46 -25.24
CA SER A 791 -9.79 -9.03 -24.45
C SER A 791 -9.30 -10.27 -23.70
N GLU A 792 -9.17 -11.42 -24.38
CA GLU A 792 -8.84 -12.70 -23.73
C GLU A 792 -7.33 -12.89 -23.49
N PHE A 793 -6.46 -12.20 -24.25
CA PHE A 793 -5.02 -12.21 -24.00
C PHE A 793 -4.36 -10.84 -24.19
N PRO A 794 -3.36 -10.47 -23.36
CA PRO A 794 -2.87 -9.09 -23.29
C PRO A 794 -1.77 -8.77 -24.32
N SER A 795 -1.02 -9.76 -24.82
CA SER A 795 0.14 -9.51 -25.69
C SER A 795 0.51 -10.69 -26.58
N ASN A 796 1.02 -10.39 -27.78
CA ASN A 796 1.68 -11.35 -28.66
C ASN A 796 3.00 -11.86 -28.03
N ASN A 797 3.48 -12.99 -28.54
CA ASN A 797 4.75 -13.66 -28.21
C ASN A 797 4.84 -14.16 -26.76
N VAL A 798 3.71 -14.38 -26.11
CA VAL A 798 3.61 -15.03 -24.80
C VAL A 798 2.78 -16.30 -24.99
N ARG A 799 3.30 -17.42 -24.52
CA ARG A 799 2.55 -18.68 -24.53
C ARG A 799 1.40 -18.63 -23.53
N GLN A 800 0.24 -19.10 -23.97
CA GLN A 800 -0.99 -19.18 -23.22
C GLN A 800 -1.61 -20.58 -23.40
N THR A 801 -2.64 -20.87 -22.63
CA THR A 801 -3.46 -22.08 -22.77
C THR A 801 -4.91 -21.66 -22.97
N GLY A 802 -5.58 -22.22 -23.98
CA GLY A 802 -7.00 -22.12 -24.18
C GLY A 802 -7.72 -23.36 -23.63
N THR A 803 -8.90 -23.16 -23.07
CA THR A 803 -9.80 -24.23 -22.61
C THR A 803 -11.23 -23.80 -22.97
N VAL A 804 -11.95 -24.67 -23.65
CA VAL A 804 -13.37 -24.46 -23.99
C VAL A 804 -14.13 -25.73 -23.68
N THR A 805 -15.21 -25.58 -22.92
CA THR A 805 -16.18 -26.64 -22.70
C THR A 805 -17.39 -26.37 -23.59
N ILE A 806 -17.75 -27.34 -24.42
CA ILE A 806 -18.82 -27.26 -25.41
C ILE A 806 -19.87 -28.31 -25.03
N SER A 807 -21.10 -27.88 -24.83
CA SER A 807 -22.22 -28.81 -24.56
C SER A 807 -22.90 -29.23 -25.87
N GLY A 808 -23.39 -30.47 -25.92
CA GLY A 808 -24.10 -31.05 -27.05
C GLY A 808 -25.47 -30.40 -27.34
N PRO A 809 -26.23 -30.92 -28.32
CA PRO A 809 -26.08 -32.26 -28.90
C PRO A 809 -25.03 -32.34 -30.01
N PHE A 810 -24.18 -33.36 -29.95
CA PHE A 810 -23.25 -33.72 -31.03
C PHE A 810 -23.86 -34.76 -31.97
N THR A 811 -23.27 -34.91 -33.16
CA THR A 811 -23.65 -35.95 -34.13
C THR A 811 -22.48 -36.84 -34.48
N THR A 812 -22.72 -37.86 -35.29
CA THR A 812 -21.67 -38.72 -35.88
C THR A 812 -20.81 -37.97 -36.92
N THR A 813 -21.16 -36.72 -37.21
CA THR A 813 -20.53 -35.86 -38.20
C THR A 813 -20.15 -34.50 -37.60
N THR A 814 -19.85 -34.47 -36.30
CA THR A 814 -19.39 -33.24 -35.65
C THR A 814 -18.01 -32.87 -36.17
N GLN A 815 -17.77 -31.59 -36.46
CA GLN A 815 -16.44 -31.09 -36.79
C GLN A 815 -16.08 -29.89 -35.93
N LEU A 816 -14.82 -29.82 -35.51
CA LEU A 816 -14.25 -28.65 -34.85
C LEU A 816 -13.37 -27.87 -35.81
N LYS A 817 -13.35 -26.56 -35.67
CA LYS A 817 -12.56 -25.66 -36.51
C LYS A 817 -11.92 -24.57 -35.70
N PHE A 818 -10.61 -24.42 -35.82
CA PHE A 818 -9.94 -23.18 -35.42
C PHE A 818 -9.93 -22.22 -36.61
N GLN A 819 -10.62 -21.09 -36.48
CA GLN A 819 -10.71 -20.07 -37.52
C GLN A 819 -9.98 -18.81 -37.06
N HIS A 820 -9.01 -18.36 -37.86
CA HIS A 820 -8.31 -17.10 -37.66
C HIS A 820 -9.09 -15.93 -38.25
N ASN A 821 -8.98 -14.73 -37.67
CA ASN A 821 -9.73 -13.55 -38.11
C ASN A 821 -8.88 -12.26 -38.18
N ALA A 822 -7.57 -12.39 -38.43
CA ALA A 822 -6.63 -11.27 -38.40
C ALA A 822 -6.39 -10.64 -39.78
N SER A 823 -6.08 -9.35 -39.85
CA SER A 823 -6.18 -8.58 -41.09
C SER A 823 -5.03 -8.77 -42.09
N VAL A 824 -3.86 -9.29 -41.68
CA VAL A 824 -2.74 -9.52 -42.61
C VAL A 824 -1.98 -10.84 -42.39
N ASN A 825 -1.24 -11.24 -43.42
CA ASN A 825 -0.38 -12.44 -43.46
C ASN A 825 0.76 -12.52 -42.40
N ASN A 826 1.05 -11.40 -41.73
CA ASN A 826 2.02 -11.35 -40.63
C ASN A 826 1.40 -11.63 -39.28
N ASP A 827 0.08 -11.65 -39.20
CA ASP A 827 -0.67 -11.95 -38.00
C ASP A 827 -0.90 -13.44 -37.97
N ARG A 828 -0.31 -14.07 -36.96
CA ARG A 828 -0.15 -15.51 -36.88
C ARG A 828 -0.54 -15.98 -35.51
N SER A 829 -1.32 -17.04 -35.46
CA SER A 829 -1.58 -17.79 -34.24
C SER A 829 -0.98 -19.16 -34.39
N TYR A 830 -0.14 -19.54 -33.45
CA TYR A 830 0.47 -20.86 -33.38
C TYR A 830 -0.24 -21.66 -32.30
N LEU A 831 -0.82 -22.80 -32.66
CA LEU A 831 -1.56 -23.71 -31.78
C LEU A 831 -0.76 -25.00 -31.63
N ASP A 832 -0.74 -25.55 -30.42
CA ASP A 832 -0.01 -26.78 -30.12
C ASP A 832 -0.64 -27.54 -28.95
N ASP A 833 -0.33 -28.83 -28.81
CA ASP A 833 -0.86 -29.72 -27.76
C ASP A 833 -2.39 -29.64 -27.62
N VAL A 834 -3.12 -29.87 -28.73
CA VAL A 834 -4.59 -29.80 -28.74
C VAL A 834 -5.16 -31.12 -28.21
N VAL A 835 -5.94 -31.06 -27.14
CA VAL A 835 -6.60 -32.21 -26.52
C VAL A 835 -8.10 -32.01 -26.53
N ILE A 836 -8.83 -33.02 -26.99
CA ILE A 836 -10.29 -33.11 -26.95
C ILE A 836 -10.65 -34.21 -25.97
N GLU A 837 -11.37 -33.85 -24.92
CA GLU A 837 -11.87 -34.75 -23.89
C GLU A 837 -13.39 -34.78 -23.98
N GLY A 838 -13.98 -35.96 -23.82
CA GLY A 838 -15.42 -36.17 -23.95
C GLY A 838 -16.02 -36.74 -22.67
N CYS A 839 -17.19 -36.20 -22.34
CA CYS A 839 -17.97 -36.55 -21.18
C CYS A 839 -19.20 -37.38 -21.60
N SER A 840 -19.24 -38.68 -21.27
CA SER A 840 -20.39 -39.58 -21.57
C SER A 840 -20.88 -40.35 -20.35
N ASN A 841 -22.20 -40.56 -20.26
CA ASN A 841 -22.83 -41.36 -19.21
C ASN A 841 -22.82 -42.85 -19.53
N GLY A 842 -22.05 -43.61 -18.76
CA GLY A 842 -22.25 -45.06 -18.64
C GLY A 842 -21.67 -45.95 -19.74
N VAL A 843 -20.67 -45.50 -20.51
CA VAL A 843 -19.96 -46.38 -21.46
C VAL A 843 -18.48 -46.48 -21.07
N SER A 844 -18.12 -47.59 -20.40
CA SER A 844 -16.73 -48.03 -20.40
C SER A 844 -16.37 -48.47 -21.83
N SER A 845 -15.30 -47.87 -22.37
CA SER A 845 -14.62 -48.19 -23.63
C SER A 845 -15.33 -47.84 -24.96
N ILE A 846 -14.89 -46.73 -25.57
CA ILE A 846 -14.89 -46.59 -27.03
C ILE A 846 -13.43 -46.68 -27.47
N ILE A 847 -13.06 -47.85 -27.96
CA ILE A 847 -11.85 -48.04 -28.77
C ILE A 847 -12.24 -47.59 -30.19
N ALA A 848 -11.72 -46.45 -30.65
CA ALA A 848 -11.64 -46.17 -32.08
C ALA A 848 -10.20 -46.45 -32.53
N ALA A 849 -10.07 -47.42 -33.42
CA ALA A 849 -8.81 -47.97 -33.88
C ALA A 849 -8.00 -46.98 -34.73
N THR A 850 -6.69 -46.86 -34.47
CA THR A 850 -5.67 -46.94 -35.54
C THR A 850 -4.26 -47.22 -35.00
N ASN A 851 -3.71 -48.37 -35.45
CA ASN A 851 -2.30 -48.76 -35.62
C ASN A 851 -1.27 -48.56 -34.48
N GLY A 852 -1.29 -49.49 -33.52
CA GLY A 852 -0.14 -50.33 -33.14
C GLY A 852 1.10 -49.67 -32.51
N ASN A 853 1.21 -49.72 -31.17
CA ASN A 853 2.17 -50.60 -30.48
C ASN A 853 2.08 -50.45 -28.94
N THR A 854 1.76 -51.55 -28.29
CA THR A 854 2.27 -52.09 -27.01
C THR A 854 2.38 -51.21 -25.75
N LEU A 855 1.53 -51.55 -24.78
CA LEU A 855 1.65 -51.28 -23.34
C LEU A 855 2.73 -52.18 -22.70
N ILE A 856 3.68 -51.59 -21.96
CA ILE A 856 4.54 -52.18 -20.89
C ILE A 856 5.02 -50.97 -20.07
N ASP A 857 5.19 -50.92 -18.74
CA ASP A 857 4.78 -51.61 -17.52
C ASP A 857 5.21 -50.67 -16.38
N THR A 858 4.53 -50.81 -15.26
CA THR A 858 4.70 -50.23 -13.93
C THR A 858 6.12 -50.29 -13.33
N ASN A 859 6.35 -49.35 -12.40
CA ASN A 859 7.39 -49.31 -11.37
C ASN A 859 8.79 -48.78 -11.77
N ASN A 860 9.03 -47.52 -11.42
CA ASN A 860 10.26 -47.15 -10.71
C ASN A 860 9.97 -45.95 -9.81
N ASP A 861 9.74 -46.27 -8.54
CA ASP A 861 9.80 -45.34 -7.43
C ASP A 861 11.27 -44.94 -7.25
N VAL A 862 11.62 -43.75 -7.73
CA VAL A 862 12.88 -43.09 -7.38
C VAL A 862 12.50 -41.81 -6.66
N SER A 863 12.68 -41.81 -5.33
CA SER A 863 12.51 -40.63 -4.50
C SER A 863 13.40 -39.50 -5.01
N GLU A 864 12.80 -38.52 -5.68
CA GLU A 864 13.49 -37.30 -6.08
C GLU A 864 13.67 -36.35 -4.88
N PRO A 865 14.81 -35.64 -4.76
CA PRO A 865 14.98 -34.65 -3.71
C PRO A 865 14.06 -33.46 -3.97
N VAL A 866 13.23 -33.13 -2.98
CA VAL A 866 12.34 -31.97 -3.02
C VAL A 866 13.21 -30.70 -2.97
N LEU A 867 12.91 -29.70 -3.82
CA LEU A 867 13.65 -28.41 -3.91
C LEU A 867 13.82 -27.67 -2.57
N GLU A 868 13.03 -28.04 -1.55
CA GLU A 868 13.10 -27.51 -0.19
C GLU A 868 14.41 -27.85 0.53
N ASP A 869 15.09 -28.95 0.17
CA ASP A 869 16.32 -29.41 0.84
C ASP A 869 17.61 -28.69 0.39
N ILE A 870 17.53 -27.88 -0.68
CA ILE A 870 18.66 -27.07 -1.17
C ILE A 870 18.84 -25.85 -0.26
N LYS A 871 19.96 -25.84 0.49
CA LYS A 871 20.32 -24.78 1.45
C LYS A 871 21.39 -23.86 0.87
N ILE A 872 21.14 -22.55 0.91
CA ILE A 872 22.04 -21.51 0.40
C ILE A 872 22.46 -20.58 1.53
N PHE A 873 23.76 -20.45 1.80
CA PHE A 873 24.28 -19.68 2.93
C PHE A 873 25.76 -19.30 2.75
N PRO A 874 26.25 -18.25 3.44
CA PRO A 874 25.49 -17.30 4.27
C PRO A 874 24.69 -16.31 3.41
N ILE A 875 23.57 -15.81 3.94
CA ILE A 875 22.85 -14.65 3.40
C ILE A 875 22.60 -13.72 4.61
N PRO A 876 23.21 -12.52 4.68
CA PRO A 876 24.07 -11.89 3.68
C PRO A 876 25.42 -12.60 3.48
N VAL A 877 25.98 -12.50 2.27
CA VAL A 877 27.28 -13.07 1.88
C VAL A 877 28.30 -11.95 1.67
N SER A 878 29.55 -12.14 2.10
CA SER A 878 30.65 -11.19 1.86
C SER A 878 31.70 -11.71 0.86
N HIS A 879 31.98 -13.01 0.84
CA HIS A 879 33.02 -13.58 -0.03
C HIS A 879 32.57 -14.83 -0.78
N MET A 880 32.12 -15.87 -0.07
CA MET A 880 31.78 -17.16 -0.67
C MET A 880 30.35 -17.55 -0.32
N LEU A 881 29.52 -17.80 -1.34
CA LEU A 881 28.17 -18.32 -1.21
C LEU A 881 28.19 -19.83 -1.41
N ASN A 882 27.70 -20.61 -0.44
CA ASN A 882 27.65 -22.06 -0.49
C ASN A 882 26.25 -22.55 -0.81
N VAL A 883 26.16 -23.60 -1.63
CA VAL A 883 24.93 -24.31 -1.98
C VAL A 883 25.09 -25.77 -1.55
N LYS A 884 24.39 -26.17 -0.49
CA LYS A 884 24.37 -27.56 0.01
C LYS A 884 23.19 -28.34 -0.59
N ASN A 885 23.38 -29.65 -0.71
CA ASN A 885 22.40 -30.60 -1.25
C ASN A 885 22.01 -30.32 -2.71
N LEU A 886 22.94 -29.84 -3.53
CA LEU A 886 22.71 -29.55 -4.95
C LEU A 886 22.85 -30.85 -5.79
N PRO A 887 21.80 -31.30 -6.51
CA PRO A 887 21.91 -32.45 -7.43
C PRO A 887 22.96 -32.23 -8.54
N GLU A 888 23.64 -33.28 -9.00
CA GLU A 888 24.75 -33.19 -9.97
C GLU A 888 24.34 -32.56 -11.33
N ASN A 889 23.07 -32.71 -11.72
CA ASN A 889 22.53 -32.15 -12.96
C ASN A 889 22.02 -30.71 -12.86
N SER A 890 22.12 -30.09 -11.68
CA SER A 890 21.54 -28.76 -11.42
C SER A 890 22.29 -27.64 -12.12
N ASN A 891 21.56 -26.63 -12.61
CA ASN A 891 22.13 -25.41 -13.17
C ASN A 891 21.88 -24.22 -12.23
N LEU A 892 22.94 -23.49 -11.88
CA LEU A 892 22.90 -22.26 -11.11
C LEU A 892 23.09 -21.03 -12.00
N ARG A 893 22.15 -20.07 -11.90
CA ARG A 893 22.21 -18.79 -12.59
C ARG A 893 22.15 -17.64 -11.59
N LEU A 894 23.21 -16.85 -11.50
CA LEU A 894 23.22 -15.64 -10.67
C LEU A 894 22.93 -14.42 -11.55
N MET A 895 21.97 -13.59 -11.15
CA MET A 895 21.56 -12.40 -11.88
C MET A 895 21.61 -11.17 -10.96
N ASN A 896 21.87 -9.98 -11.51
CA ASN A 896 21.62 -8.73 -10.79
C ASN A 896 20.12 -8.36 -10.81
N ILE A 897 19.73 -7.33 -10.07
CA ILE A 897 18.33 -6.85 -9.99
C ILE A 897 17.76 -6.36 -11.34
N SER A 898 18.61 -6.02 -12.29
CA SER A 898 18.21 -5.63 -13.66
C SER A 898 17.98 -6.86 -14.56
N GLY A 899 18.12 -8.08 -14.03
CA GLY A 899 17.96 -9.33 -14.78
C GLY A 899 19.17 -9.73 -15.61
N GLN A 900 20.29 -9.01 -15.52
CA GLN A 900 21.52 -9.36 -16.22
C GLN A 900 22.12 -10.62 -15.61
N LEU A 901 22.39 -11.62 -16.45
CA LEU A 901 23.03 -12.87 -16.05
C LEU A 901 24.53 -12.66 -15.81
N LEU A 902 24.98 -12.91 -14.58
CA LEU A 902 26.37 -12.75 -14.14
C LEU A 902 27.11 -14.09 -14.07
N ILE A 903 26.42 -15.16 -13.65
CA ILE A 903 26.97 -16.52 -13.58
C ILE A 903 25.96 -17.50 -14.17
N ASN A 904 26.45 -18.49 -14.91
CA ASN A 904 25.70 -19.66 -15.37
C ASN A 904 26.61 -20.88 -15.24
N ALA A 905 26.34 -21.76 -14.27
CA ALA A 905 27.24 -22.86 -13.92
C ALA A 905 26.47 -24.12 -13.51
N LYS A 906 26.83 -25.25 -14.12
CA LYS A 906 26.26 -26.57 -13.80
C LYS A 906 27.02 -27.22 -12.65
N GLY A 907 26.31 -27.77 -11.66
CA GLY A 907 26.86 -28.59 -10.57
C GLY A 907 27.81 -27.88 -9.58
N LYS A 908 27.87 -26.54 -9.57
CA LYS A 908 28.75 -25.80 -8.64
C LYS A 908 28.13 -25.67 -7.25
N SER A 909 28.80 -26.19 -6.22
CA SER A 909 28.38 -26.05 -4.82
C SER A 909 28.86 -24.77 -4.13
N GLN A 910 29.68 -23.95 -4.80
CA GLN A 910 30.22 -22.69 -4.28
C GLN A 910 30.31 -21.61 -5.35
N ILE A 911 29.94 -20.38 -4.99
CA ILE A 911 30.02 -19.19 -5.83
C ILE A 911 30.90 -18.14 -5.15
N ASN A 912 31.95 -17.69 -5.84
CA ASN A 912 32.76 -16.57 -5.39
C ASN A 912 32.05 -15.25 -5.70
N MET A 913 31.67 -14.54 -4.63
CA MET A 913 30.93 -13.30 -4.65
C MET A 913 31.83 -12.07 -4.49
N SER A 914 33.12 -12.23 -4.21
CA SER A 914 34.07 -11.11 -3.99
C SER A 914 34.28 -10.23 -5.23
N GLN A 915 33.98 -10.75 -6.42
CA GLN A 915 34.10 -10.03 -7.69
C GLN A 915 32.90 -9.13 -8.01
N PHE A 916 31.84 -9.17 -7.20
CA PHE A 916 30.61 -8.42 -7.43
C PHE A 916 30.44 -7.32 -6.37
N GLU A 917 29.88 -6.18 -6.79
CA GLU A 917 29.63 -5.03 -5.92
C GLU A 917 28.59 -5.35 -4.83
N THR A 918 28.59 -4.57 -3.76
CA THR A 918 27.58 -4.66 -2.70
C THR A 918 26.19 -4.40 -3.27
N GLY A 919 25.23 -5.27 -2.98
CA GLY A 919 23.92 -5.17 -3.59
C GLY A 919 23.11 -6.47 -3.53
N ILE A 920 21.95 -6.44 -4.18
CA ILE A 920 21.03 -7.57 -4.23
C ILE A 920 21.24 -8.34 -5.54
N TYR A 921 21.28 -9.66 -5.43
CA TYR A 921 21.37 -10.59 -6.55
C TYR A 921 20.29 -11.66 -6.44
N ILE A 922 19.94 -12.29 -7.55
CA ILE A 922 18.99 -13.40 -7.60
C ILE A 922 19.76 -14.64 -8.05
N LEU A 923 19.81 -15.66 -7.20
CA LEU A 923 20.30 -16.98 -7.56
C LEU A 923 19.12 -17.86 -7.97
N GLN A 924 19.09 -18.24 -9.24
CA GLN A 924 18.18 -19.25 -9.77
C GLN A 924 18.88 -20.61 -9.74
N VAL A 925 18.20 -21.63 -9.20
CA VAL A 925 18.61 -23.03 -9.16
C VAL A 925 17.63 -23.85 -9.99
N ASN A 926 18.09 -24.49 -11.04
CA ASN A 926 17.28 -25.33 -11.93
C ASN A 926 17.68 -26.80 -11.75
N THR A 927 16.72 -27.67 -11.44
CA THR A 927 16.90 -29.13 -11.30
C THR A 927 15.79 -29.85 -12.04
N GLU A 928 16.11 -30.63 -13.07
CA GLU A 928 15.20 -31.58 -13.76
C GLU A 928 13.73 -31.10 -13.84
N GLY A 929 13.50 -29.96 -14.50
CA GLY A 929 12.16 -29.40 -14.75
C GLY A 929 11.62 -28.46 -13.67
N LYS A 930 12.29 -28.31 -12.52
CA LYS A 930 11.86 -27.42 -11.42
C LYS A 930 12.87 -26.29 -11.17
N THR A 931 12.36 -25.12 -10.74
CA THR A 931 13.16 -23.89 -10.54
C THR A 931 12.94 -23.31 -9.14
N LYS A 932 14.02 -22.94 -8.45
CA LYS A 932 14.02 -22.21 -7.17
C LYS A 932 14.76 -20.88 -7.33
N PHE A 933 14.19 -19.78 -6.83
CA PHE A 933 14.87 -18.48 -6.78
C PHE A 933 15.20 -18.11 -5.34
N VAL A 934 16.42 -17.61 -5.11
CA VAL A 934 16.88 -17.17 -3.81
C VAL A 934 17.50 -15.78 -3.92
N LYS A 935 17.01 -14.85 -3.11
CA LYS A 935 17.57 -13.50 -2.97
C LYS A 935 18.89 -13.57 -2.22
N ILE A 936 19.97 -13.12 -2.84
CA ILE A 936 21.30 -13.04 -2.24
C ILE A 936 21.60 -11.57 -1.94
N ILE A 937 21.99 -11.28 -0.70
CA ILE A 937 22.43 -9.95 -0.28
C ILE A 937 23.95 -9.99 -0.16
N LYS A 938 24.66 -9.22 -0.99
CA LYS A 938 26.11 -9.05 -0.92
C LYS A 938 26.43 -7.79 -0.11
N ARG A 939 27.12 -7.96 1.02
CA ARG A 939 27.69 -6.88 1.83
C ARG A 939 29.18 -6.73 1.59
#